data_AF-A0AAV1LKH9-F1
#
_entry.id   AF-A0AAV1LKH9-F1
#
_cell.length_a   1.000
_cell.length_b   1.000
_cell.length_c   1.000
_cell.angle_alpha   90.00
_cell.angle_beta   90.00
_cell.angle_gamma   90.00
#
_symmetry.space_group_name_H-M   'P 1'
#
loop_
_entity.id
_entity.type
_entity.pdbx_description
1 polymer ?
#
loop_
_entity_poly.entity_id
_entity_poly.type
_entity_poly.pdbx_seq_one_letter_code
_entity_poly.pdbx_strand_id
1 'polypeptide(L)'
;MAVEASSKPEAGLQTVIDSSSDIQLSTVSEQSTSITKINEETELTHPTETKLQASSISQNETSPTKQVLNVATESTVANENKEKESYQASATEERTEDESNDRLNCPAQCDCIKQTDRTSYNCSLPSGAVIITEYGDGIFFECLSGVLQCSEVPERGRGAGAGALGGAALHSVLVRGCALPAAPLACALRRRGARSAQRLTLQAPRAPLAAGHVRGLQGLNMLRLTDLDGQEMELPLEAMSVLPELKHFTLNNGRLLLKEALPPLPLEALELADDALQSLPIAAFRHLTSLRRLGLWRNRFTELPENTLQGLEQLQQLSLSSNELRSLPDGLLASTPRLKQLDLYDNALETLPRTVLAGLEHLEQVRLNDNRGSLVLGGGAFAALPALRDLDLSRAGARALPPDLLQGSHALQRLAMSGNSLREVPDKLLRGLAALSYLDLSRNQLSRLPNAFFADQRNLTDLYLDRNLLETLPGSMFVGLSEMKVLSLEHNRLRHIEIDAFVGLRTLHELRLAYNQLTLVPPEPPQFSGHDYLLLPEPPSPFNSLFLLTHLDLSHNRVQRLLDDWRTVLVSLRKLNLSWNNITDLNYINMNFLSSDVVVDLRHNNISTVKLWGPSDGSAQFLLDNNPFTCDCHLPALQRALRPGGVGSGPRLVATRARCAAPPALNGMDLVSVPRSLLECALPPPACPSACSCSLRPDYLDLDCINLPPLAALPPPAIHGLAAAHLRLRRAPESLESLPRYFHLLNLTALNITEVPPLPPAVEVDLIDNQLTRVPIEALTNNTLRLALNPLACDCGHAVDVAALQRASSNILDYGDVTCSSGETLRSVATETLCEARDAAVLGVSFAILVVVVVIIVVLLRRYRTECLLCAHRCGCCPPDDDDDDKEYDAFISFAHKDLKFAEEMVTKLEASPHSLRICVHYRDWPLGDWIPAQISRSVERSRRTVVILSKHFLSSVWGLLEFREAHLRALSEGHARVVIVLLDDVMSDERLNDELRAYLSTNTYLHRDDPWFWAKLADALRRRRGVAAALRRLAPRRAAAAPPPRLHVDKLLRSALDAKLSQDGHIVNAAFTAPSL
;
A
#
# COMPACT_ATOMS: atom_id res chain seq x y z
N MET A 1 46.48 17.67 2.32
CA MET A 1 47.32 17.99 3.49
C MET A 1 48.12 16.75 3.85
N ALA A 2 49.44 16.92 4.00
CA ALA A 2 50.46 16.12 4.72
C ALA A 2 49.97 14.92 5.57
N VAL A 3 50.66 13.77 5.73
CA VAL A 3 52.08 13.41 5.56
C VAL A 3 52.26 11.89 5.83
N GLU A 4 53.40 11.34 5.37
CA GLU A 4 54.15 10.16 5.87
C GLU A 4 53.93 8.72 5.32
N ALA A 5 54.75 8.47 4.30
CA ALA A 5 55.65 7.35 4.03
C ALA A 5 56.06 6.37 5.17
N SER A 6 56.32 5.11 4.77
CA SER A 6 57.41 4.19 5.18
C SER A 6 56.94 2.73 4.95
N SER A 7 57.67 1.74 4.44
CA SER A 7 58.99 1.59 3.82
C SER A 7 59.07 0.16 3.20
N LYS A 8 59.64 0.08 1.99
CA LYS A 8 60.54 -0.93 1.36
C LYS A 8 61.05 -2.17 2.17
N PRO A 9 61.80 -3.14 1.56
CA PRO A 9 61.75 -3.74 0.20
C PRO A 9 62.17 -5.26 0.13
N GLU A 10 62.18 -5.80 -1.10
CA GLU A 10 63.22 -6.70 -1.70
C GLU A 10 63.28 -8.24 -1.55
N ALA A 11 63.88 -8.82 -2.61
CA ALA A 11 64.26 -10.20 -2.93
C ALA A 11 63.12 -11.15 -3.38
N GLY A 12 63.05 -11.72 -4.58
CA GLY A 12 64.06 -12.02 -5.59
C GLY A 12 64.71 -13.38 -5.34
N LEU A 13 64.27 -14.45 -6.04
CA LEU A 13 65.16 -15.30 -6.84
C LEU A 13 64.42 -16.38 -7.62
N GLN A 14 65.11 -16.79 -8.66
CA GLN A 14 64.78 -17.64 -9.78
C GLN A 14 65.05 -19.13 -9.47
N THR A 15 64.41 -19.99 -10.28
CA THR A 15 64.93 -21.26 -10.85
C THR A 15 64.95 -22.57 -10.04
N VAL A 16 64.43 -23.60 -10.74
CA VAL A 16 65.06 -24.90 -11.10
C VAL A 16 64.59 -26.19 -10.38
N ILE A 17 64.00 -27.08 -11.20
CA ILE A 17 64.24 -28.54 -11.38
C ILE A 17 64.09 -29.43 -10.13
N ASP A 18 63.19 -30.42 -10.12
CA ASP A 18 63.36 -31.76 -10.73
C ASP A 18 62.26 -32.77 -10.35
N SER A 19 62.26 -33.88 -11.07
CA SER A 19 61.88 -35.25 -10.68
C SER A 19 60.41 -35.71 -10.77
N SER A 20 60.13 -36.25 -11.96
CA SER A 20 59.59 -37.60 -12.23
C SER A 20 59.29 -38.56 -11.05
N SER A 21 58.16 -39.25 -11.17
CA SER A 21 58.04 -40.69 -10.89
C SER A 21 57.05 -41.36 -11.83
N ASP A 22 57.61 -42.13 -12.77
CA ASP A 22 56.96 -43.21 -13.52
C ASP A 22 56.86 -44.47 -12.65
N ILE A 23 55.84 -45.31 -12.93
CA ILE A 23 55.76 -46.80 -12.93
C ILE A 23 54.26 -47.12 -12.96
N GLN A 24 53.62 -47.46 -14.08
CA GLN A 24 53.63 -48.68 -14.92
C GLN A 24 52.87 -49.93 -14.41
N LEU A 25 51.89 -50.32 -15.25
CA LEU A 25 51.55 -51.65 -15.79
C LEU A 25 50.73 -52.69 -15.01
N SER A 26 49.57 -53.06 -15.58
CA SER A 26 49.29 -54.34 -16.30
C SER A 26 47.74 -54.53 -16.46
N THR A 27 47.13 -54.46 -17.65
CA THR A 27 46.92 -55.47 -18.74
C THR A 27 45.88 -56.57 -18.49
N VAL A 28 45.28 -57.04 -19.61
CA VAL A 28 44.31 -58.14 -19.88
C VAL A 28 42.87 -57.60 -20.08
N SER A 29 42.29 -57.40 -21.27
CA SER A 29 42.10 -58.19 -22.52
C SER A 29 40.91 -59.17 -22.50
N GLU A 30 39.93 -58.94 -23.37
CA GLU A 30 39.15 -59.89 -24.21
C GLU A 30 38.14 -59.03 -25.02
N GLN A 31 38.31 -58.81 -26.34
CA GLN A 31 37.93 -59.66 -27.49
C GLN A 31 36.48 -60.18 -27.43
N SER A 32 35.69 -60.28 -28.51
CA SER A 32 35.60 -59.70 -29.87
C SER A 32 34.41 -60.42 -30.53
N THR A 33 33.90 -59.83 -31.61
CA THR A 33 33.15 -60.47 -32.74
C THR A 33 31.68 -60.88 -32.56
N SER A 34 30.79 -60.85 -33.57
CA SER A 34 30.66 -60.17 -34.88
C SER A 34 29.52 -60.85 -35.67
N ILE A 35 28.96 -60.15 -36.69
CA ILE A 35 28.40 -60.69 -37.97
C ILE A 35 26.98 -61.34 -37.85
N THR A 36 25.96 -61.14 -38.70
CA THR A 36 25.78 -61.03 -40.18
C THR A 36 24.36 -60.42 -40.42
N LYS A 37 24.03 -59.47 -41.33
CA LYS A 37 24.11 -59.35 -42.81
C LYS A 37 22.84 -59.86 -43.56
N ILE A 38 22.36 -59.02 -44.49
CA ILE A 38 21.70 -59.29 -45.81
C ILE A 38 20.20 -58.92 -45.99
N ASN A 39 19.99 -57.99 -46.93
CA ASN A 39 18.97 -57.74 -47.97
C ASN A 39 17.53 -58.31 -47.83
N GLU A 40 16.52 -57.51 -48.19
CA GLU A 40 15.88 -57.53 -49.53
C GLU A 40 14.78 -56.46 -49.67
N GLU A 41 14.62 -55.99 -50.91
CA GLU A 41 13.61 -55.07 -51.42
C GLU A 41 12.21 -55.71 -51.43
N THR A 42 11.14 -54.91 -51.34
CA THR A 42 9.99 -55.01 -52.26
C THR A 42 9.01 -53.85 -52.09
N GLU A 43 8.59 -53.33 -53.24
CA GLU A 43 7.58 -52.31 -53.48
C GLU A 43 6.14 -52.78 -53.18
N LEU A 44 5.22 -51.80 -53.23
CA LEU A 44 3.85 -51.86 -53.77
C LEU A 44 2.70 -51.45 -52.83
N THR A 45 2.24 -50.20 -53.06
CA THR A 45 0.85 -49.76 -53.36
C THR A 45 -0.31 -50.04 -52.39
N HIS A 46 -0.93 -48.94 -51.90
CA HIS A 46 -2.36 -48.51 -51.99
C HIS A 46 -3.53 -49.56 -52.05
N PRO A 47 -4.82 -49.20 -51.83
CA PRO A 47 -5.46 -48.04 -51.15
C PRO A 47 -6.76 -48.38 -50.33
N THR A 48 -7.36 -47.34 -49.73
CA THR A 48 -8.81 -47.03 -49.52
C THR A 48 -9.86 -48.11 -49.21
N GLU A 49 -10.70 -47.86 -48.18
CA GLU A 49 -12.14 -47.47 -48.32
C GLU A 49 -12.83 -47.39 -46.93
N THR A 50 -13.32 -46.20 -46.51
CA THR A 50 -14.73 -45.74 -46.39
C THR A 50 -15.57 -46.46 -45.29
N LYS A 51 -16.47 -45.83 -44.51
CA LYS A 51 -17.50 -44.83 -44.83
C LYS A 51 -18.27 -44.39 -43.55
N LEU A 52 -19.05 -43.31 -43.71
CA LEU A 52 -20.20 -42.78 -42.91
C LEU A 52 -19.86 -41.68 -41.89
N GLN A 53 -19.98 -40.39 -42.22
CA GLN A 53 -21.18 -39.54 -42.48
C GLN A 53 -21.93 -39.05 -41.22
N ALA A 54 -21.56 -37.84 -40.80
CA ALA A 54 -22.30 -36.58 -40.89
C ALA A 54 -23.67 -36.34 -40.20
N SER A 55 -23.71 -35.15 -39.56
CA SER A 55 -24.81 -34.17 -39.44
C SER A 55 -25.82 -34.37 -38.29
N SER A 56 -26.32 -33.36 -37.57
CA SER A 56 -26.08 -31.89 -37.51
C SER A 56 -26.96 -31.27 -36.39
N ILE A 57 -26.72 -29.97 -36.13
CA ILE A 57 -27.62 -28.90 -35.60
C ILE A 57 -27.18 -28.25 -34.26
N SER A 58 -26.44 -27.16 -34.45
CA SER A 58 -26.40 -25.83 -33.81
C SER A 58 -27.18 -25.55 -32.51
N GLN A 59 -26.54 -24.80 -31.58
CA GLN A 59 -26.83 -23.38 -31.31
C GLN A 59 -25.58 -22.64 -30.77
N ASN A 60 -25.55 -21.34 -31.02
CA ASN A 60 -24.48 -20.35 -30.78
C ASN A 60 -24.12 -20.12 -29.31
N GLU A 61 -22.85 -19.77 -29.04
CA GLU A 61 -22.47 -18.48 -28.44
C GLU A 61 -20.94 -18.26 -28.52
N THR A 62 -20.57 -17.07 -28.97
CA THR A 62 -19.24 -16.62 -29.39
C THR A 62 -18.52 -15.85 -28.29
N SER A 63 -17.23 -16.14 -28.06
CA SER A 63 -16.33 -15.36 -27.19
C SER A 63 -15.10 -14.90 -27.97
N PRO A 64 -14.74 -13.60 -28.01
CA PRO A 64 -13.52 -13.11 -28.63
C PRO A 64 -12.46 -12.76 -27.57
N THR A 65 -11.18 -13.03 -27.86
CA THR A 65 -10.05 -12.07 -27.84
C THR A 65 -8.70 -12.81 -27.89
N LYS A 66 -8.01 -12.61 -29.02
CA LYS A 66 -6.58 -12.93 -29.24
C LYS A 66 -5.79 -11.62 -29.19
N GLN A 67 -4.59 -11.73 -28.64
CA GLN A 67 -3.38 -10.93 -28.89
C GLN A 67 -3.27 -9.52 -28.29
N VAL A 68 -2.41 -9.43 -27.27
CA VAL A 68 -1.67 -8.24 -26.87
C VAL A 68 -0.19 -8.53 -27.16
N LEU A 69 0.38 -7.88 -28.19
CA LEU A 69 1.81 -7.65 -28.32
C LEU A 69 2.00 -6.42 -29.23
N ASN A 70 2.14 -5.24 -28.63
CA ASN A 70 2.49 -4.00 -29.33
C ASN A 70 3.44 -3.19 -28.45
N VAL A 71 4.74 -3.13 -28.81
CA VAL A 71 5.66 -2.05 -28.44
C VAL A 71 6.66 -1.85 -29.59
N ALA A 72 6.63 -0.62 -30.13
CA ALA A 72 7.64 0.16 -30.84
C ALA A 72 8.37 -0.43 -32.07
N THR A 73 8.07 0.10 -33.26
CA THR A 73 9.03 0.48 -34.34
C THR A 73 8.25 1.06 -35.51
N GLU A 74 8.16 2.40 -35.61
CA GLU A 74 7.77 3.07 -36.85
C GLU A 74 8.62 4.34 -37.02
N SER A 75 9.48 4.34 -38.03
CA SER A 75 9.99 5.57 -38.61
C SER A 75 10.03 5.43 -40.13
N THR A 76 9.40 6.43 -40.77
CA THR A 76 9.49 6.84 -42.18
C THR A 76 8.69 6.04 -43.23
N VAL A 77 7.68 6.74 -43.78
CA VAL A 77 6.89 6.48 -45.00
C VAL A 77 5.69 5.52 -44.86
N ALA A 78 4.69 5.93 -44.07
CA ALA A 78 3.28 5.57 -44.28
C ALA A 78 2.38 6.64 -43.64
N ASN A 79 2.28 7.81 -44.29
CA ASN A 79 1.32 8.85 -43.92
C ASN A 79 0.51 9.22 -45.16
N GLU A 80 -0.32 8.28 -45.61
CA GLU A 80 -1.32 8.44 -46.67
C GLU A 80 -2.24 7.19 -46.63
N ASN A 81 -2.87 6.89 -45.48
CA ASN A 81 -3.97 5.91 -45.37
C ASN A 81 -4.73 6.05 -44.04
N LYS A 82 -5.20 7.27 -43.75
CA LYS A 82 -6.14 7.54 -42.65
C LYS A 82 -7.15 8.61 -43.07
N GLU A 83 -7.80 8.40 -44.21
CA GLU A 83 -8.95 9.18 -44.71
C GLU A 83 -9.78 8.34 -45.71
N LYS A 84 -10.05 7.08 -45.37
CA LYS A 84 -11.15 6.28 -45.95
C LYS A 84 -11.82 5.60 -44.75
N GLU A 85 -13.16 5.66 -44.69
CA GLU A 85 -14.04 5.30 -43.57
C GLU A 85 -14.32 6.36 -42.49
N SER A 86 -14.83 7.53 -42.90
CA SER A 86 -15.80 8.28 -42.08
C SER A 86 -16.72 9.20 -42.90
N TYR A 87 -17.22 8.74 -44.06
CA TYR A 87 -18.26 9.47 -44.81
C TYR A 87 -19.21 8.49 -45.49
N GLN A 88 -20.06 7.83 -44.70
CA GLN A 88 -21.37 7.31 -45.12
C GLN A 88 -22.14 6.82 -43.88
N ALA A 89 -22.72 7.75 -43.11
CA ALA A 89 -23.94 7.56 -42.31
C ALA A 89 -24.16 8.80 -41.41
N SER A 90 -24.79 9.83 -41.94
CA SER A 90 -25.69 10.69 -41.16
C SER A 90 -26.51 11.52 -42.15
N ALA A 91 -27.64 10.95 -42.55
CA ALA A 91 -28.72 11.68 -43.18
C ALA A 91 -29.93 11.46 -42.29
N THR A 92 -30.15 12.37 -41.33
CA THR A 92 -31.43 12.81 -40.76
C THR A 92 -31.18 13.67 -39.53
N GLU A 93 -32.00 14.72 -39.38
CA GLU A 93 -32.08 15.68 -38.26
C GLU A 93 -31.02 16.80 -38.30
N GLU A 94 -31.33 18.08 -38.12
CA GLU A 94 -32.57 18.82 -37.91
C GLU A 94 -32.25 20.30 -38.23
N ARG A 95 -33.24 21.06 -38.68
CA ARG A 95 -33.13 22.51 -38.89
C ARG A 95 -32.80 23.21 -37.57
N THR A 96 -31.73 24.00 -37.56
CA THR A 96 -31.65 25.22 -36.76
C THR A 96 -31.00 26.33 -37.58
N GLU A 97 -31.80 27.32 -37.93
CA GLU A 97 -31.39 28.66 -38.37
C GLU A 97 -30.69 29.37 -37.19
N ASP A 98 -29.47 29.88 -37.36
CA ASP A 98 -29.22 31.34 -37.29
C ASP A 98 -27.77 31.76 -37.61
N GLU A 99 -27.68 32.60 -38.64
CA GLU A 99 -26.77 33.70 -38.93
C GLU A 99 -25.29 33.74 -38.44
N SER A 100 -24.37 33.46 -39.37
CA SER A 100 -23.41 34.50 -39.83
C SER A 100 -23.12 34.29 -41.33
N ASN A 101 -23.93 34.98 -42.13
CA ASN A 101 -23.98 34.88 -43.59
C ASN A 101 -22.82 35.64 -44.23
N ASP A 102 -21.62 35.09 -44.15
CA ASP A 102 -20.50 35.51 -44.99
C ASP A 102 -20.76 34.90 -46.38
N ARG A 103 -21.67 35.54 -47.15
CA ARG A 103 -22.14 35.07 -48.46
C ARG A 103 -20.95 34.84 -49.39
N LEU A 104 -20.41 33.62 -49.39
CA LEU A 104 -19.52 33.19 -50.46
C LEU A 104 -20.34 33.28 -51.75
N ASN A 105 -19.88 34.08 -52.70
CA ASN A 105 -20.55 34.22 -53.98
C ASN A 105 -20.36 32.91 -54.76
N CYS A 106 -21.23 31.94 -54.48
CA CYS A 106 -21.13 30.59 -54.98
C CYS A 106 -21.58 30.56 -56.45
N PRO A 107 -20.83 29.93 -57.37
CA PRO A 107 -21.24 29.79 -58.77
C PRO A 107 -22.60 29.09 -58.88
N ALA A 108 -23.46 29.50 -59.80
CA ALA A 108 -24.85 29.03 -59.90
C ALA A 108 -25.02 27.51 -60.15
N GLN A 109 -23.95 26.79 -60.53
CA GLN A 109 -23.96 25.34 -60.78
C GLN A 109 -23.27 24.55 -59.67
N CYS A 110 -22.95 25.19 -58.55
CA CYS A 110 -22.22 24.59 -57.45
C CYS A 110 -22.88 24.87 -56.11
N ASP A 111 -22.76 23.92 -55.20
CA ASP A 111 -23.03 24.09 -53.78
C ASP A 111 -21.70 24.29 -53.04
N CYS A 112 -21.54 25.45 -52.40
CA CYS A 112 -20.28 25.82 -51.75
C CYS A 112 -20.38 25.66 -50.24
N ILE A 113 -19.38 25.00 -49.65
CA ILE A 113 -19.23 24.84 -48.21
C ILE A 113 -17.88 25.45 -47.81
N LYS A 114 -17.92 26.54 -47.04
CA LYS A 114 -16.73 27.16 -46.45
C LYS A 114 -16.52 26.59 -45.05
N GLN A 115 -15.38 25.94 -44.83
CA GLN A 115 -14.91 25.51 -43.51
C GLN A 115 -13.72 26.40 -43.09
N THR A 116 -13.21 26.21 -41.87
CA THR A 116 -12.14 27.05 -41.29
C THR A 116 -10.84 27.05 -42.10
N ASP A 117 -10.50 25.94 -42.77
CA ASP A 117 -9.23 25.70 -43.46
C ASP A 117 -9.36 25.34 -44.95
N ARG A 118 -10.58 25.06 -45.41
CA ARG A 118 -10.87 24.60 -46.77
C ARG A 118 -12.17 25.18 -47.29
N THR A 119 -12.23 25.39 -48.60
CA THR A 119 -13.46 25.75 -49.31
C THR A 119 -13.75 24.69 -50.35
N SER A 120 -14.90 24.03 -50.22
CA SER A 120 -15.35 22.99 -51.15
C SER A 120 -16.49 23.50 -52.02
N TYR A 121 -16.42 23.20 -53.31
CA TYR A 121 -17.41 23.53 -54.33
C TYR A 121 -17.89 22.21 -54.94
N ASN A 122 -19.10 21.78 -54.61
CA ASN A 122 -19.71 20.60 -55.20
C ASN A 122 -20.51 21.03 -56.44
N CYS A 123 -19.93 20.83 -57.63
CA CYS A 123 -20.46 21.34 -58.88
C CYS A 123 -21.09 20.22 -59.72
N SER A 124 -22.33 20.45 -60.16
CA SER A 124 -23.02 19.58 -61.12
C SER A 124 -22.91 20.20 -62.51
N LEU A 125 -21.83 19.86 -63.23
CA LEU A 125 -21.50 20.44 -64.54
C LEU A 125 -22.03 19.55 -65.68
N PRO A 126 -22.24 20.10 -66.89
CA PRO A 126 -22.68 19.33 -68.06
C PRO A 126 -21.80 18.10 -68.39
N SER A 127 -20.48 18.23 -68.19
CA SER A 127 -19.52 17.17 -68.47
C SER A 127 -19.33 16.18 -67.31
N GLY A 128 -20.03 16.37 -66.19
CA GLY A 128 -19.97 15.49 -65.02
C GLY A 128 -20.03 16.24 -63.68
N ALA A 129 -20.19 15.49 -62.59
CA ALA A 129 -20.16 16.04 -61.24
C ALA A 129 -18.72 16.08 -60.70
N VAL A 130 -18.27 17.27 -60.28
CA VAL A 130 -16.92 17.52 -59.77
C VAL A 130 -16.99 18.24 -58.43
N ILE A 131 -16.23 17.74 -57.46
CA ILE A 131 -15.96 18.40 -56.20
C ILE A 131 -14.61 19.09 -56.34
N ILE A 132 -14.58 20.40 -56.14
CA ILE A 132 -13.36 21.20 -56.15
C ILE A 132 -13.11 21.65 -54.71
N THR A 133 -11.98 21.30 -54.13
CA THR A 133 -11.61 21.73 -52.77
C THR A 133 -10.32 22.52 -52.81
N GLU A 134 -10.37 23.74 -52.29
CA GLU A 134 -9.22 24.62 -52.14
C GLU A 134 -8.81 24.64 -50.66
N TYR A 135 -7.54 24.40 -50.37
CA TYR A 135 -7.00 24.35 -49.01
C TYR A 135 -5.56 24.86 -49.00
N GLY A 136 -5.24 25.84 -48.14
CA GLY A 136 -3.92 26.46 -48.11
C GLY A 136 -3.42 26.92 -49.49
N ASP A 137 -2.33 26.32 -49.97
CA ASP A 137 -1.72 26.50 -51.29
C ASP A 137 -1.94 25.30 -52.24
N GLY A 138 -2.96 24.49 -51.97
CA GLY A 138 -3.33 23.30 -52.73
C GLY A 138 -4.75 23.35 -53.30
N ILE A 139 -4.95 22.61 -54.40
CA ILE A 139 -6.27 22.40 -55.01
C ILE A 139 -6.49 20.91 -55.27
N PHE A 140 -7.66 20.43 -54.90
CA PHE A 140 -8.13 19.08 -55.14
C PHE A 140 -9.34 19.08 -56.07
N PHE A 141 -9.29 18.27 -57.12
CA PHE A 141 -10.39 17.98 -58.02
C PHE A 141 -10.79 16.53 -57.87
N GLU A 142 -12.03 16.26 -57.51
CA GLU A 142 -12.60 14.92 -57.46
C GLU A 142 -13.78 14.81 -58.41
N CYS A 143 -13.68 13.95 -59.40
CA CYS A 143 -14.79 13.67 -60.30
C CYS A 143 -15.55 12.42 -59.84
N LEU A 144 -16.82 12.61 -59.48
CA LEU A 144 -17.74 11.49 -59.22
C LEU A 144 -18.08 10.79 -60.55
N SER A 145 -18.23 11.58 -61.62
CA SER A 145 -18.42 11.10 -62.99
C SER A 145 -17.89 12.12 -64.00
N GLY A 146 -17.57 11.67 -65.21
CA GLY A 146 -17.31 12.57 -66.34
C GLY A 146 -15.88 13.09 -66.50
N VAL A 147 -15.75 14.15 -67.31
CA VAL A 147 -14.48 14.75 -67.74
C VAL A 147 -14.26 16.09 -67.04
N LEU A 148 -13.03 16.38 -66.58
CA LEU A 148 -12.69 17.67 -65.98
C LEU A 148 -12.55 18.76 -67.06
N GLN A 149 -13.67 19.20 -67.62
CA GLN A 149 -13.69 20.14 -68.74
C GLN A 149 -13.41 21.59 -68.29
N CYS A 150 -12.27 22.16 -68.74
CA CYS A 150 -11.82 23.48 -68.29
C CYS A 150 -12.90 24.59 -68.44
N SER A 151 -13.63 24.62 -69.56
CA SER A 151 -14.64 25.64 -69.83
C SER A 151 -15.84 25.62 -68.88
N GLU A 152 -15.98 24.57 -68.08
CA GLU A 152 -17.07 24.40 -67.11
C GLU A 152 -16.60 24.64 -65.67
N VAL A 153 -15.28 24.56 -65.41
CA VAL A 153 -14.71 24.86 -64.09
C VAL A 153 -15.01 26.31 -63.72
N PRO A 154 -15.75 26.60 -62.64
CA PRO A 154 -16.20 27.95 -62.32
C PRO A 154 -15.02 28.88 -62.04
N GLU A 155 -15.09 30.08 -62.60
CA GLU A 155 -14.13 31.15 -62.30
C GLU A 155 -14.22 31.58 -60.85
N ARG A 156 -13.07 31.89 -60.26
CA ARG A 156 -13.03 32.44 -58.90
C ARG A 156 -13.74 33.80 -58.89
N GLY A 157 -14.86 33.90 -58.17
CA GLY A 157 -15.68 35.11 -58.12
C GLY A 157 -14.91 36.31 -57.55
N ARG A 158 -15.09 37.49 -58.15
CA ARG A 158 -14.41 38.77 -57.79
C ARG A 158 -14.74 39.35 -56.39
N GLY A 159 -15.37 38.57 -55.49
CA GLY A 159 -15.85 39.04 -54.19
C GLY A 159 -15.47 38.17 -52.99
N ALA A 160 -14.75 37.06 -53.17
CA ALA A 160 -14.18 36.33 -52.03
C ALA A 160 -12.92 37.07 -51.58
N GLY A 161 -12.88 37.50 -50.32
CA GLY A 161 -11.80 38.30 -49.73
C GLY A 161 -10.39 37.81 -50.10
N ALA A 162 -9.45 38.76 -50.15
CA ALA A 162 -8.07 38.66 -50.61
C ALA A 162 -7.15 37.71 -49.80
N GLY A 163 -7.62 36.50 -49.49
CA GLY A 163 -6.85 35.40 -48.91
C GLY A 163 -6.65 34.27 -49.91
N ALA A 164 -5.39 33.87 -50.05
CA ALA A 164 -4.88 32.55 -50.43
C ALA A 164 -4.42 32.26 -51.87
N LEU A 165 -5.10 32.59 -52.98
CA LEU A 165 -4.69 31.99 -54.29
C LEU A 165 -4.67 32.92 -55.53
N GLY A 166 -4.88 34.23 -55.38
CA GLY A 166 -4.86 35.16 -56.52
C GLY A 166 -3.44 35.37 -57.08
N GLY A 167 -3.04 34.62 -58.10
CA GLY A 167 -1.69 34.64 -58.66
C GLY A 167 -0.69 33.72 -57.98
N ALA A 168 -1.15 32.85 -57.07
CA ALA A 168 -0.30 31.97 -56.29
C ALA A 168 0.28 30.81 -57.12
N ALA A 169 1.54 30.47 -56.84
CA ALA A 169 2.12 29.19 -57.20
C ALA A 169 1.57 28.13 -56.24
N LEU A 170 0.83 27.16 -56.77
CA LEU A 170 0.32 26.06 -55.96
C LEU A 170 1.46 25.14 -55.55
N HIS A 171 1.44 24.68 -54.31
CA HIS A 171 2.37 23.62 -53.90
C HIS A 171 1.89 22.27 -54.42
N SER A 172 0.59 21.99 -54.35
CA SER A 172 0.03 20.68 -54.70
C SER A 172 -1.28 20.77 -55.47
N VAL A 173 -1.39 20.03 -56.57
CA VAL A 173 -2.62 19.79 -57.32
C VAL A 173 -2.91 18.30 -57.30
N LEU A 174 -4.08 17.91 -56.79
CA LEU A 174 -4.55 16.53 -56.79
C LEU A 174 -5.79 16.42 -57.68
N VAL A 175 -5.81 15.42 -58.55
CA VAL A 175 -6.97 15.09 -59.40
C VAL A 175 -7.31 13.62 -59.17
N ARG A 176 -8.52 13.34 -58.67
CA ARG A 176 -9.00 11.99 -58.35
C ARG A 176 -10.19 11.59 -59.20
N GLY A 177 -10.13 10.41 -59.79
CA GLY A 177 -11.26 9.76 -60.46
C GLY A 177 -11.77 10.47 -61.73
N CYS A 178 -11.04 11.47 -62.23
CA CYS A 178 -11.43 12.25 -63.40
C CYS A 178 -10.95 11.60 -64.71
N ALA A 179 -11.78 11.69 -65.76
CA ALA A 179 -11.27 11.59 -67.13
C ALA A 179 -10.54 12.89 -67.50
N LEU A 180 -9.34 12.76 -68.05
CA LEU A 180 -8.51 13.91 -68.40
C LEU A 180 -9.06 14.63 -69.65
N PRO A 181 -9.16 15.96 -69.63
CA PRO A 181 -9.72 16.74 -70.75
C PRO A 181 -8.76 16.82 -71.93
N ALA A 182 -9.31 17.04 -73.13
CA ALA A 182 -8.50 17.35 -74.32
C ALA A 182 -7.70 18.66 -74.19
N ALA A 183 -8.18 19.60 -73.37
CA ALA A 183 -7.48 20.85 -73.06
C ALA A 183 -6.48 20.66 -71.90
N PRO A 184 -5.40 21.46 -71.80
CA PRO A 184 -4.42 21.30 -70.72
C PRO A 184 -5.01 21.58 -69.32
N LEU A 185 -4.59 20.83 -68.31
CA LEU A 185 -4.99 21.00 -66.89
C LEU A 185 -4.67 22.41 -66.36
N ALA A 186 -3.61 23.04 -66.90
CA ALA A 186 -3.27 24.44 -66.61
C ALA A 186 -4.43 25.42 -66.88
N CYS A 187 -5.37 25.06 -67.76
CA CYS A 187 -6.57 25.84 -68.01
C CYS A 187 -7.51 25.84 -66.79
N ALA A 188 -7.81 24.67 -66.23
CA ALA A 188 -8.67 24.55 -65.05
C ALA A 188 -8.08 25.30 -63.84
N LEU A 189 -6.76 25.19 -63.63
CA LEU A 189 -6.05 25.92 -62.59
C LEU A 189 -6.14 27.44 -62.77
N ARG A 190 -6.02 27.94 -64.01
CA ARG A 190 -6.15 29.37 -64.31
C ARG A 190 -7.53 29.92 -63.98
N ARG A 191 -8.60 29.16 -64.22
CA ARG A 191 -9.98 29.59 -63.83
C ARG A 191 -10.14 29.67 -62.32
N ARG A 192 -9.39 28.88 -61.56
CA ARG A 192 -9.30 28.98 -60.09
C ARG A 192 -8.28 30.01 -59.58
N GLY A 193 -7.60 30.72 -60.48
CA GLY A 193 -6.67 31.81 -60.15
C GLY A 193 -5.21 31.41 -59.96
N ALA A 194 -4.86 30.14 -60.17
CA ALA A 194 -3.50 29.61 -60.07
C ALA A 194 -2.78 29.61 -61.43
N ARG A 195 -1.46 29.88 -61.42
CA ARG A 195 -0.63 29.94 -62.66
C ARG A 195 0.45 28.86 -62.76
N SER A 196 0.87 28.30 -61.63
CA SER A 196 1.91 27.26 -61.55
C SER A 196 1.57 26.26 -60.45
N ALA A 197 2.17 25.07 -60.51
CA ALA A 197 2.04 24.03 -59.50
C ALA A 197 3.39 23.30 -59.34
N GLN A 198 3.83 23.04 -58.11
CA GLN A 198 5.05 22.28 -57.86
C GLN A 198 4.83 20.77 -57.95
N ARG A 199 3.71 20.27 -57.40
CA ARG A 199 3.32 18.85 -57.42
C ARG A 199 2.00 18.65 -58.14
N LEU A 200 1.93 17.62 -58.99
CA LEU A 200 0.70 17.13 -59.60
C LEU A 200 0.54 15.65 -59.26
N THR A 201 -0.56 15.30 -58.62
CA THR A 201 -0.94 13.91 -58.32
C THR A 201 -2.21 13.58 -59.09
N LEU A 202 -2.18 12.52 -59.89
CA LEU A 202 -3.35 11.97 -60.56
C LEU A 202 -3.66 10.61 -59.93
N GLN A 203 -4.80 10.50 -59.26
CA GLN A 203 -5.26 9.31 -58.59
C GLN A 203 -6.42 8.68 -59.36
N ALA A 204 -6.31 7.39 -59.72
CA ALA A 204 -7.28 6.67 -60.53
C ALA A 204 -7.73 7.46 -61.80
N PRO A 205 -6.79 7.94 -62.64
CA PRO A 205 -7.15 8.64 -63.87
C PRO A 205 -7.87 7.67 -64.80
N ARG A 206 -9.05 8.06 -65.30
CA ARG A 206 -9.85 7.22 -66.21
C ARG A 206 -9.30 7.18 -67.65
N ALA A 207 -8.19 7.87 -67.91
CA ALA A 207 -7.51 7.95 -69.21
C ALA A 207 -5.99 8.15 -69.00
N PRO A 208 -5.13 7.66 -69.92
CA PRO A 208 -3.68 7.82 -69.82
C PRO A 208 -3.24 9.29 -69.93
N LEU A 209 -2.11 9.60 -69.30
CA LEU A 209 -1.55 10.96 -69.29
C LEU A 209 -0.81 11.26 -70.60
N ALA A 210 -1.38 12.12 -71.45
CA ALA A 210 -0.73 12.65 -72.64
C ALA A 210 -0.02 13.99 -72.39
N ALA A 211 0.96 14.33 -73.25
CA ALA A 211 1.71 15.59 -73.17
C ALA A 211 0.82 16.86 -73.24
N GLY A 212 -0.31 16.77 -73.96
CA GLY A 212 -1.29 17.85 -74.04
C GLY A 212 -1.89 18.24 -72.69
N HIS A 213 -2.07 17.27 -71.78
CA HIS A 213 -2.71 17.50 -70.48
C HIS A 213 -1.85 18.35 -69.54
N VAL A 214 -0.52 18.18 -69.59
CA VAL A 214 0.44 18.87 -68.70
C VAL A 214 0.99 20.16 -69.29
N ARG A 215 0.66 20.47 -70.55
CA ARG A 215 1.19 21.64 -71.27
C ARG A 215 0.80 22.95 -70.57
N GLY A 216 1.78 23.80 -70.32
CA GLY A 216 1.58 25.10 -69.66
C GLY A 216 1.53 25.05 -68.13
N LEU A 217 1.72 23.88 -67.51
CA LEU A 217 2.02 23.78 -66.08
C LEU A 217 3.49 24.15 -65.85
N GLN A 218 3.75 25.37 -65.40
CA GLN A 218 5.10 25.84 -65.08
C GLN A 218 5.49 25.48 -63.65
N GLY A 219 6.78 25.20 -63.42
CA GLY A 219 7.34 24.95 -62.08
C GLY A 219 7.07 23.55 -61.50
N LEU A 220 6.53 22.63 -62.30
CA LEU A 220 6.20 21.28 -61.87
C LEU A 220 7.48 20.46 -61.67
N ASN A 221 7.80 20.17 -60.41
CA ASN A 221 8.98 19.39 -60.02
C ASN A 221 8.65 17.94 -59.67
N MET A 222 7.37 17.63 -59.39
CA MET A 222 6.92 16.31 -58.97
C MET A 222 5.63 15.92 -59.67
N LEU A 223 5.63 14.73 -60.27
CA LEU A 223 4.48 14.09 -60.89
C LEU A 223 4.23 12.72 -60.25
N ARG A 224 3.04 12.50 -59.70
CA ARG A 224 2.62 11.22 -59.11
C ARG A 224 1.41 10.67 -59.84
N LEU A 225 1.47 9.41 -60.21
CA LEU A 225 0.35 8.62 -60.71
C LEU A 225 0.10 7.49 -59.72
N THR A 226 -1.10 7.43 -59.14
CA THR A 226 -1.41 6.48 -58.06
C THR A 226 -2.79 5.86 -58.24
N ASP A 227 -3.02 4.73 -57.56
CA ASP A 227 -4.34 4.08 -57.45
C ASP A 227 -4.90 3.73 -58.85
N LEU A 228 -4.10 3.05 -59.67
CA LEU A 228 -4.45 2.76 -61.06
C LEU A 228 -5.29 1.47 -61.20
N ASP A 229 -5.80 0.90 -60.11
CA ASP A 229 -6.61 -0.33 -60.06
C ASP A 229 -6.02 -1.50 -60.87
N GLY A 230 -4.68 -1.61 -60.92
CA GLY A 230 -3.99 -2.65 -61.68
C GLY A 230 -4.14 -2.54 -63.21
N GLN A 231 -4.54 -1.38 -63.73
CA GLN A 231 -4.61 -1.13 -65.17
C GLN A 231 -3.22 -1.27 -65.81
N GLU A 232 -3.17 -1.93 -66.96
CA GLU A 232 -1.98 -1.94 -67.81
C GLU A 232 -1.71 -0.54 -68.33
N MET A 233 -0.50 -0.03 -68.07
CA MET A 233 -0.11 1.32 -68.44
C MET A 233 1.35 1.34 -68.93
N GLU A 234 1.62 2.15 -69.95
CA GLU A 234 2.97 2.52 -70.35
C GLU A 234 3.36 3.84 -69.66
N LEU A 235 4.66 4.04 -69.40
CA LEU A 235 5.11 5.31 -68.81
C LEU A 235 4.76 6.49 -69.74
N PRO A 236 4.26 7.61 -69.21
CA PRO A 236 3.87 8.77 -70.02
C PRO A 236 5.10 9.59 -70.44
N LEU A 237 6.01 8.97 -71.20
CA LEU A 237 7.31 9.53 -71.58
C LEU A 237 7.18 10.86 -72.30
N GLU A 238 6.20 11.00 -73.21
CA GLU A 238 5.94 12.26 -73.90
C GLU A 238 5.55 13.37 -72.93
N ALA A 239 4.70 13.08 -71.94
CA ALA A 239 4.28 14.06 -70.95
C ALA A 239 5.43 14.45 -70.02
N MET A 240 6.29 13.51 -69.65
CA MET A 240 7.48 13.80 -68.85
C MET A 240 8.50 14.63 -69.63
N SER A 241 8.66 14.38 -70.94
CA SER A 241 9.63 15.08 -71.80
C SER A 241 9.33 16.57 -72.00
N VAL A 242 8.06 16.99 -71.89
CA VAL A 242 7.64 18.39 -72.02
C VAL A 242 7.72 19.18 -70.71
N LEU A 243 8.18 18.55 -69.62
CA LEU A 243 8.29 19.14 -68.28
C LEU A 243 9.77 19.36 -67.91
N PRO A 244 10.34 20.55 -68.17
CA PRO A 244 11.78 20.79 -68.01
C PRO A 244 12.28 20.81 -66.56
N GLU A 245 11.39 21.10 -65.60
CA GLU A 245 11.71 21.19 -64.16
C GLU A 245 11.43 19.88 -63.40
N LEU A 246 10.98 18.82 -64.10
CA LEU A 246 10.54 17.58 -63.46
C LEU A 246 11.73 16.83 -62.85
N LYS A 247 11.74 16.73 -61.53
CA LYS A 247 12.79 16.04 -60.76
C LYS A 247 12.32 14.74 -60.14
N HIS A 248 11.03 14.60 -59.87
CA HIS A 248 10.48 13.46 -59.14
C HIS A 248 9.30 12.87 -59.90
N PHE A 249 9.38 11.57 -60.17
CA PHE A 249 8.29 10.81 -60.76
C PHE A 249 7.95 9.60 -59.90
N THR A 250 6.65 9.39 -59.67
CA THR A 250 6.16 8.21 -58.96
C THR A 250 5.02 7.58 -59.74
N LEU A 251 5.12 6.27 -59.93
CA LEU A 251 4.05 5.39 -60.37
C LEU A 251 3.80 4.38 -59.26
N ASN A 252 2.53 4.22 -58.85
CA ASN A 252 2.15 3.25 -57.82
C ASN A 252 0.81 2.59 -58.14
N ASN A 253 0.72 1.29 -57.88
CA ASN A 253 -0.50 0.49 -57.93
C ASN A 253 -1.06 0.34 -59.37
N GLY A 254 -0.16 0.16 -60.34
CA GLY A 254 -0.47 -0.09 -61.74
C GLY A 254 -0.04 -1.49 -62.21
N ARG A 255 -0.08 -1.70 -63.52
CA ARG A 255 0.58 -2.84 -64.16
C ARG A 255 1.51 -2.31 -65.25
N LEU A 256 2.70 -1.89 -64.84
CA LEU A 256 3.63 -1.20 -65.72
C LEU A 256 4.20 -2.16 -66.78
N LEU A 257 4.14 -1.76 -68.04
CA LEU A 257 4.83 -2.43 -69.14
C LEU A 257 6.08 -1.63 -69.53
N LEU A 258 7.24 -2.03 -68.99
CA LEU A 258 8.52 -1.42 -69.34
C LEU A 258 9.29 -2.31 -70.35
N LYS A 259 9.14 -2.02 -71.64
CA LYS A 259 9.76 -2.81 -72.73
C LYS A 259 11.16 -2.34 -73.13
N GLU A 260 11.44 -1.06 -72.94
CA GLU A 260 12.69 -0.41 -73.39
C GLU A 260 13.31 0.43 -72.27
N ALA A 261 14.60 0.74 -72.41
CA ALA A 261 15.29 1.62 -71.47
C ALA A 261 14.74 3.05 -71.53
N LEU A 262 14.67 3.71 -70.38
CA LEU A 262 14.13 5.05 -70.28
C LEU A 262 15.00 6.07 -71.04
N PRO A 263 14.39 7.01 -71.78
CA PRO A 263 15.12 8.10 -72.42
C PRO A 263 15.78 9.02 -71.38
N PRO A 264 16.74 9.87 -71.77
CA PRO A 264 17.32 10.85 -70.87
C PRO A 264 16.24 11.79 -70.32
N LEU A 265 16.09 11.80 -68.99
CA LEU A 265 15.13 12.62 -68.26
C LEU A 265 15.85 13.29 -67.08
N PRO A 266 15.47 14.52 -66.69
CA PRO A 266 16.14 15.30 -65.63
C PRO A 266 15.74 14.85 -64.20
N LEU A 267 15.43 13.57 -64.01
CA LEU A 267 14.93 13.04 -62.74
C LEU A 267 16.04 12.89 -61.70
N GLU A 268 15.75 13.35 -60.48
CA GLU A 268 16.53 13.11 -59.26
C GLU A 268 15.91 11.98 -58.42
N ALA A 269 14.62 11.69 -58.56
CA ALA A 269 13.99 10.52 -57.95
C ALA A 269 12.98 9.85 -58.87
N LEU A 270 13.04 8.52 -58.92
CA LEU A 270 12.14 7.65 -59.66
C LEU A 270 11.62 6.56 -58.72
N GLU A 271 10.31 6.44 -58.62
CA GLU A 271 9.64 5.43 -57.81
C GLU A 271 8.66 4.66 -58.70
N LEU A 272 8.86 3.35 -58.82
CA LEU A 272 8.03 2.43 -59.59
C LEU A 272 7.64 1.27 -58.66
N ALA A 273 6.51 1.42 -57.96
CA ALA A 273 6.12 0.54 -56.88
C ALA A 273 4.76 -0.12 -57.10
N ASP A 274 4.58 -1.34 -56.59
CA ASP A 274 3.30 -2.07 -56.71
C ASP A 274 2.80 -2.18 -58.16
N ASP A 275 3.74 -2.38 -59.10
CA ASP A 275 3.48 -2.39 -60.55
C ASP A 275 3.51 -3.81 -61.16
N ALA A 276 3.59 -4.84 -60.29
CA ALA A 276 3.71 -6.26 -60.65
C ALA A 276 4.85 -6.60 -61.63
N LEU A 277 5.92 -5.80 -61.63
CA LEU A 277 7.08 -6.00 -62.51
C LEU A 277 7.82 -7.29 -62.14
N GLN A 278 8.12 -8.12 -63.14
CA GLN A 278 8.91 -9.34 -62.97
C GLN A 278 10.35 -9.22 -63.48
N SER A 279 10.56 -8.36 -64.48
CA SER A 279 11.86 -8.14 -65.11
C SER A 279 11.98 -6.70 -65.61
N LEU A 280 13.21 -6.21 -65.74
CA LEU A 280 13.53 -4.92 -66.34
C LEU A 280 14.30 -5.13 -67.65
N PRO A 281 14.17 -4.22 -68.63
CA PRO A 281 15.02 -4.24 -69.81
C PRO A 281 16.48 -3.99 -69.42
N ILE A 282 17.41 -4.50 -70.23
CA ILE A 282 18.85 -4.33 -69.99
C ILE A 282 19.18 -2.84 -69.93
N ALA A 283 19.91 -2.43 -68.88
CA ALA A 283 20.32 -1.05 -68.67
C ALA A 283 19.14 -0.06 -68.68
N ALA A 284 18.01 -0.47 -68.09
CA ALA A 284 16.73 0.26 -68.04
C ALA A 284 16.87 1.74 -67.67
N PHE A 285 17.82 2.08 -66.81
CA PHE A 285 17.99 3.42 -66.23
C PHE A 285 19.24 4.16 -66.70
N ARG A 286 19.97 3.66 -67.70
CA ARG A 286 21.32 4.13 -68.06
C ARG A 286 21.47 5.63 -68.34
N HIS A 287 20.39 6.25 -68.81
CA HIS A 287 20.39 7.66 -69.22
C HIS A 287 19.96 8.61 -68.09
N LEU A 288 19.53 8.08 -66.92
CA LEU A 288 19.08 8.86 -65.77
C LEU A 288 20.25 9.27 -64.86
N THR A 289 21.24 9.94 -65.43
CA THR A 289 22.53 10.23 -64.77
C THR A 289 22.43 11.18 -63.56
N SER A 290 21.31 11.90 -63.42
CA SER A 290 21.04 12.79 -62.28
C SER A 290 20.30 12.12 -61.12
N LEU A 291 19.95 10.83 -61.27
CA LEU A 291 19.11 10.12 -60.32
C LEU A 291 19.84 9.91 -58.99
N ARG A 292 19.18 10.27 -57.90
CA ARG A 292 19.66 10.14 -56.51
C ARG A 292 18.87 9.11 -55.73
N ARG A 293 17.60 8.89 -56.07
CA ARG A 293 16.73 7.91 -55.42
C ARG A 293 16.04 7.05 -56.47
N LEU A 294 16.14 5.74 -56.31
CA LEU A 294 15.46 4.75 -57.13
C LEU A 294 14.70 3.80 -56.22
N GLY A 295 13.38 3.75 -56.37
CA GLY A 295 12.52 2.79 -55.70
C GLY A 295 11.87 1.84 -56.71
N LEU A 296 12.00 0.54 -56.42
CA LEU A 296 11.45 -0.57 -57.20
C LEU A 296 10.72 -1.56 -56.26
N TRP A 297 10.19 -1.07 -55.15
CA TRP A 297 9.64 -1.91 -54.09
C TRP A 297 8.24 -2.44 -54.40
N ARG A 298 7.83 -3.52 -53.71
CA ARG A 298 6.54 -4.20 -53.93
C ARG A 298 6.32 -4.63 -55.39
N ASN A 299 7.38 -5.08 -56.05
CA ASN A 299 7.29 -5.74 -57.34
C ASN A 299 7.46 -7.25 -57.16
N ARG A 300 7.73 -7.98 -58.26
CA ARG A 300 7.89 -9.43 -58.28
C ARG A 300 9.25 -9.84 -58.86
N PHE A 301 10.28 -9.04 -58.60
CA PHE A 301 11.63 -9.35 -59.07
C PHE A 301 12.18 -10.56 -58.32
N THR A 302 12.54 -11.61 -59.06
CA THR A 302 13.26 -12.79 -58.52
C THR A 302 14.77 -12.66 -58.64
N GLU A 303 15.22 -11.93 -59.66
CA GLU A 303 16.61 -11.59 -59.94
C GLU A 303 16.68 -10.22 -60.63
N LEU A 304 17.84 -9.57 -60.58
CA LEU A 304 18.12 -8.34 -61.32
C LEU A 304 19.37 -8.55 -62.20
N PRO A 305 19.34 -8.14 -63.47
CA PRO A 305 20.55 -8.13 -64.31
C PRO A 305 21.66 -7.26 -63.70
N GLU A 306 22.93 -7.68 -63.84
CA GLU A 306 24.10 -6.95 -63.30
C GLU A 306 24.17 -5.48 -63.79
N ASN A 307 23.80 -5.24 -65.05
CA ASN A 307 23.85 -3.90 -65.66
C ASN A 307 22.60 -3.04 -65.39
N THR A 308 21.70 -3.44 -64.47
CA THR A 308 20.45 -2.71 -64.21
C THR A 308 20.69 -1.26 -63.76
N LEU A 309 21.73 -1.04 -62.95
CA LEU A 309 22.07 0.27 -62.35
C LEU A 309 23.20 0.99 -63.10
N GLN A 310 23.58 0.52 -64.29
CA GLN A 310 24.60 1.16 -65.10
C GLN A 310 24.25 2.63 -65.35
N GLY A 311 25.22 3.54 -65.23
CA GLY A 311 25.04 4.98 -65.47
C GLY A 311 24.48 5.80 -64.29
N LEU A 312 24.13 5.16 -63.17
CA LEU A 312 23.54 5.82 -61.99
C LEU A 312 24.58 6.28 -60.94
N GLU A 313 25.61 7.00 -61.38
CA GLU A 313 26.75 7.39 -60.52
C GLU A 313 26.38 8.31 -59.34
N GLN A 314 25.25 9.01 -59.45
CA GLN A 314 24.74 9.92 -58.41
C GLN A 314 23.76 9.26 -57.44
N LEU A 315 23.47 7.97 -57.60
CA LEU A 315 22.48 7.27 -56.79
C LEU A 315 22.93 7.22 -55.33
N GLN A 316 22.02 7.61 -54.44
CA GLN A 316 22.23 7.67 -52.98
C GLN A 316 21.29 6.72 -52.24
N GLN A 317 20.10 6.46 -52.76
CA GLN A 317 19.14 5.55 -52.13
C GLN A 317 18.58 4.59 -53.17
N LEU A 318 18.64 3.31 -52.85
CA LEU A 318 18.07 2.23 -53.64
C LEU A 318 17.14 1.40 -52.75
N SER A 319 15.88 1.31 -53.15
CA SER A 319 14.90 0.42 -52.51
C SER A 319 14.48 -0.68 -53.47
N LEU A 320 14.71 -1.92 -53.05
CA LEU A 320 14.29 -3.16 -53.70
C LEU A 320 13.39 -3.97 -52.75
N SER A 321 12.79 -3.32 -51.76
CA SER A 321 12.05 -4.00 -50.69
C SER A 321 10.76 -4.66 -51.17
N SER A 322 10.30 -5.67 -50.44
CA SER A 322 9.09 -6.45 -50.76
C SER A 322 9.09 -6.97 -52.21
N ASN A 323 10.20 -7.59 -52.61
CA ASN A 323 10.31 -8.33 -53.87
C ASN A 323 10.55 -9.82 -53.56
N GLU A 324 10.87 -10.62 -54.57
CA GLU A 324 11.13 -12.06 -54.43
C GLU A 324 12.62 -12.39 -54.68
N LEU A 325 13.51 -11.42 -54.43
CA LEU A 325 14.93 -11.54 -54.78
C LEU A 325 15.59 -12.65 -53.96
N ARG A 326 16.27 -13.58 -54.65
CA ARG A 326 17.04 -14.67 -54.03
C ARG A 326 18.51 -14.36 -53.83
N SER A 327 19.08 -13.51 -54.68
CA SER A 327 20.47 -13.07 -54.62
C SER A 327 20.63 -11.71 -55.28
N LEU A 328 21.80 -11.08 -55.08
CA LEU A 328 22.24 -9.90 -55.81
C LEU A 328 23.51 -10.25 -56.60
N PRO A 329 23.63 -9.86 -57.89
CA PRO A 329 24.84 -10.06 -58.65
C PRO A 329 25.99 -9.17 -58.17
N ASP A 330 27.21 -9.68 -58.21
CA ASP A 330 28.43 -9.02 -57.69
C ASP A 330 28.64 -7.61 -58.26
N GLY A 331 28.42 -7.41 -59.56
CA GLY A 331 28.62 -6.11 -60.22
C GLY A 331 27.45 -5.14 -60.14
N LEU A 332 26.31 -5.52 -59.54
CA LEU A 332 25.08 -4.71 -59.55
C LEU A 332 25.32 -3.30 -59.01
N LEU A 333 26.03 -3.20 -57.89
CA LEU A 333 26.25 -1.95 -57.16
C LEU A 333 27.57 -1.24 -57.53
N ALA A 334 28.35 -1.81 -58.45
CA ALA A 334 29.64 -1.25 -58.87
C ALA A 334 29.49 0.13 -59.56
N SER A 335 28.34 0.39 -60.18
CA SER A 335 28.02 1.67 -60.85
C SER A 335 27.46 2.75 -59.91
N THR A 336 27.31 2.45 -58.61
CA THR A 336 26.66 3.36 -57.64
C THR A 336 27.59 3.70 -56.45
N PRO A 337 28.76 4.32 -56.68
CA PRO A 337 29.76 4.55 -55.63
C PRO A 337 29.31 5.54 -54.54
N ARG A 338 28.25 6.34 -54.79
CA ARG A 338 27.68 7.33 -53.85
C ARG A 338 26.50 6.79 -53.05
N LEU A 339 26.21 5.49 -53.14
CA LEU A 339 25.09 4.88 -52.45
C LEU A 339 25.24 5.03 -50.94
N LYS A 340 24.19 5.52 -50.29
CA LYS A 340 24.09 5.74 -48.85
C LYS A 340 23.12 4.79 -48.17
N GLN A 341 22.05 4.42 -48.86
CA GLN A 341 21.00 3.57 -48.29
C GLN A 341 20.63 2.47 -49.28
N LEU A 342 20.62 1.25 -48.79
CA LEU A 342 20.20 0.06 -49.52
C LEU A 342 19.11 -0.66 -48.73
N ASP A 343 17.91 -0.70 -49.29
CA ASP A 343 16.76 -1.38 -48.69
C ASP A 343 16.41 -2.66 -49.46
N LEU A 344 16.58 -3.79 -48.78
CA LEU A 344 16.30 -5.15 -49.24
C LEU A 344 15.32 -5.86 -48.29
N TYR A 345 14.54 -5.09 -47.52
CA TYR A 345 13.49 -5.58 -46.63
C TYR A 345 12.53 -6.55 -47.35
N ASP A 346 12.06 -7.59 -46.66
CA ASP A 346 11.02 -8.52 -47.12
C ASP A 346 11.31 -9.09 -48.52
N ASN A 347 12.47 -9.72 -48.67
CA ASN A 347 12.86 -10.47 -49.86
C ASN A 347 13.06 -11.96 -49.52
N ALA A 348 13.60 -12.73 -50.46
CA ALA A 348 13.90 -14.15 -50.30
C ALA A 348 15.42 -14.43 -50.36
N LEU A 349 16.26 -13.49 -49.93
CA LEU A 349 17.71 -13.59 -50.11
C LEU A 349 18.27 -14.83 -49.40
N GLU A 350 18.96 -15.67 -50.17
CA GLU A 350 19.59 -16.91 -49.70
C GLU A 350 21.07 -16.66 -49.34
N THR A 351 21.75 -15.76 -50.05
CA THR A 351 23.18 -15.46 -49.84
C THR A 351 23.51 -13.98 -50.01
N LEU A 352 24.46 -13.47 -49.23
CA LEU A 352 25.07 -12.15 -49.45
C LEU A 352 26.61 -12.23 -49.32
N PRO A 353 27.35 -12.30 -50.44
CA PRO A 353 28.82 -12.33 -50.42
C PRO A 353 29.42 -10.93 -50.28
N ARG A 354 30.69 -10.85 -49.86
CA ARG A 354 31.46 -9.60 -49.71
C ARG A 354 31.59 -8.78 -51.00
N THR A 355 31.62 -9.46 -52.13
CA THR A 355 31.77 -8.87 -53.46
C THR A 355 30.66 -7.87 -53.80
N VAL A 356 29.43 -8.11 -53.36
CA VAL A 356 28.25 -7.26 -53.68
C VAL A 356 28.35 -5.86 -53.09
N LEU A 357 28.85 -5.72 -51.86
CA LEU A 357 28.93 -4.43 -51.15
C LEU A 357 30.34 -3.82 -51.15
N ALA A 358 31.30 -4.45 -51.82
CA ALA A 358 32.68 -4.01 -51.83
C ALA A 358 32.83 -2.61 -52.46
N GLY A 359 33.58 -1.74 -51.78
CA GLY A 359 33.90 -0.40 -52.29
C GLY A 359 32.84 0.68 -52.07
N LEU A 360 31.72 0.37 -51.40
CA LEU A 360 30.67 1.34 -51.08
C LEU A 360 31.02 2.18 -49.84
N GLU A 361 32.03 3.05 -49.96
CA GLU A 361 32.60 3.83 -48.84
C GLU A 361 31.62 4.82 -48.20
N HIS A 362 30.54 5.19 -48.90
CA HIS A 362 29.52 6.13 -48.45
C HIS A 362 28.24 5.46 -47.92
N LEU A 363 28.20 4.12 -47.86
CA LEU A 363 27.02 3.38 -47.42
C LEU A 363 26.79 3.61 -45.93
N GLU A 364 25.66 4.24 -45.58
CA GLU A 364 25.28 4.61 -44.21
C GLU A 364 24.27 3.61 -43.61
N GLN A 365 23.39 3.01 -44.43
CA GLN A 365 22.32 2.13 -43.96
C GLN A 365 22.10 0.94 -44.90
N VAL A 366 21.95 -0.25 -44.30
CA VAL A 366 21.54 -1.47 -45.00
C VAL A 366 20.42 -2.16 -44.23
N ARG A 367 19.29 -2.38 -44.91
CA ARG A 367 18.14 -3.12 -44.36
C ARG A 367 17.96 -4.43 -45.12
N LEU A 368 17.98 -5.52 -44.39
CA LEU A 368 17.85 -6.90 -44.86
C LEU A 368 16.85 -7.68 -44.00
N ASN A 369 16.04 -6.98 -43.20
CA ASN A 369 15.11 -7.64 -42.31
C ASN A 369 13.97 -8.34 -43.07
N ASP A 370 13.39 -9.36 -42.44
CA ASP A 370 12.29 -10.18 -43.00
C ASP A 370 12.66 -10.93 -44.29
N ASN A 371 13.95 -11.24 -44.49
CA ASN A 371 14.37 -12.10 -45.58
C ASN A 371 14.05 -13.57 -45.29
N ARG A 372 13.11 -14.15 -46.05
CA ARG A 372 12.56 -15.50 -45.78
C ARG A 372 13.48 -16.65 -46.23
N GLY A 373 14.56 -16.34 -46.95
CA GLY A 373 15.44 -17.29 -47.64
C GLY A 373 16.46 -18.05 -46.78
N SER A 374 16.45 -17.90 -45.44
CA SER A 374 17.51 -18.44 -44.57
C SER A 374 18.90 -17.94 -44.97
N LEU A 375 19.10 -16.62 -44.87
CA LEU A 375 20.25 -15.90 -45.37
C LEU A 375 21.60 -16.45 -44.85
N VAL A 376 22.50 -16.78 -45.78
CA VAL A 376 23.90 -17.11 -45.53
C VAL A 376 24.78 -15.88 -45.81
N LEU A 377 25.44 -15.38 -44.78
CA LEU A 377 26.33 -14.22 -44.87
C LEU A 377 27.76 -14.68 -45.20
N GLY A 378 28.33 -14.15 -46.28
CA GLY A 378 29.73 -14.38 -46.63
C GLY A 378 30.69 -13.69 -45.65
N GLY A 379 31.91 -14.23 -45.54
CA GLY A 379 32.96 -13.62 -44.72
C GLY A 379 33.23 -12.17 -45.15
N GLY A 380 33.21 -11.25 -44.18
CA GLY A 380 33.38 -9.82 -44.43
C GLY A 380 32.31 -9.16 -45.31
N ALA A 381 31.07 -9.68 -45.37
CA ALA A 381 30.00 -9.11 -46.20
C ALA A 381 29.74 -7.61 -45.94
N PHE A 382 29.93 -7.15 -44.71
CA PHE A 382 29.80 -5.75 -44.30
C PHE A 382 31.10 -5.16 -43.76
N ALA A 383 32.24 -5.75 -44.14
CA ALA A 383 33.56 -5.28 -43.72
C ALA A 383 34.03 -4.08 -44.55
N ALA A 384 34.85 -3.23 -43.94
CA ALA A 384 35.43 -2.03 -44.57
C ALA A 384 34.39 -1.06 -45.14
N LEU A 385 33.27 -0.87 -44.44
CA LEU A 385 32.25 0.13 -44.76
C LEU A 385 32.36 1.29 -43.73
N PRO A 386 33.24 2.28 -43.96
CA PRO A 386 33.61 3.27 -42.93
C PRO A 386 32.47 4.24 -42.57
N ALA A 387 31.46 4.39 -43.44
CA ALA A 387 30.31 5.25 -43.20
C ALA A 387 29.08 4.50 -42.64
N LEU A 388 29.13 3.16 -42.51
CA LEU A 388 27.98 2.35 -42.12
C LEU A 388 27.58 2.66 -40.68
N ARG A 389 26.32 3.04 -40.48
CA ARG A 389 25.74 3.43 -39.18
C ARG A 389 24.62 2.51 -38.73
N ASP A 390 23.80 2.01 -39.66
CA ASP A 390 22.63 1.19 -39.34
C ASP A 390 22.59 -0.07 -40.20
N LEU A 391 22.62 -1.23 -39.53
CA LEU A 391 22.52 -2.54 -40.17
C LEU A 391 21.39 -3.33 -39.51
N ASP A 392 20.38 -3.68 -40.30
CA ASP A 392 19.27 -4.51 -39.85
C ASP A 392 19.22 -5.84 -40.61
N LEU A 393 19.48 -6.93 -39.89
CA LEU A 393 19.45 -8.32 -40.36
C LEU A 393 18.37 -9.13 -39.61
N SER A 394 17.37 -8.46 -39.04
CA SER A 394 16.36 -9.10 -38.18
C SER A 394 15.44 -10.00 -39.01
N ARG A 395 15.09 -11.19 -38.51
CA ARG A 395 14.20 -12.15 -39.20
C ARG A 395 14.69 -12.51 -40.62
N ALA A 396 16.00 -12.56 -40.83
CA ALA A 396 16.63 -13.00 -42.08
C ALA A 396 16.87 -14.52 -42.14
N GLY A 397 16.53 -15.25 -41.07
CA GLY A 397 16.75 -16.69 -40.96
C GLY A 397 18.22 -17.10 -40.82
N ALA A 398 19.10 -16.17 -40.42
CA ALA A 398 20.51 -16.46 -40.23
C ALA A 398 20.71 -17.49 -39.10
N ARG A 399 21.54 -18.52 -39.36
CA ARG A 399 21.86 -19.58 -38.39
C ARG A 399 23.24 -19.42 -37.74
N ALA A 400 24.16 -18.76 -38.44
CA ALA A 400 25.52 -18.51 -37.98
C ALA A 400 26.01 -17.18 -38.58
N LEU A 401 26.99 -16.56 -37.91
CA LEU A 401 27.63 -15.32 -38.35
C LEU A 401 29.12 -15.57 -38.57
N PRO A 402 29.73 -15.06 -39.66
CA PRO A 402 31.17 -15.14 -39.83
C PRO A 402 31.89 -14.16 -38.87
N PRO A 403 33.09 -14.50 -38.37
CA PRO A 403 33.78 -13.71 -37.34
C PRO A 403 34.30 -12.35 -37.83
N ASP A 404 34.48 -12.18 -39.14
CA ASP A 404 34.98 -10.99 -39.82
C ASP A 404 33.86 -10.14 -40.44
N LEU A 405 32.58 -10.47 -40.18
CA LEU A 405 31.40 -9.88 -40.82
C LEU A 405 31.41 -8.34 -40.85
N LEU A 406 31.81 -7.70 -39.74
CA LEU A 406 31.75 -6.26 -39.50
C LEU A 406 33.14 -5.60 -39.39
N GLN A 407 34.20 -6.31 -39.78
CA GLN A 407 35.56 -5.85 -39.57
C GLN A 407 35.82 -4.51 -40.28
N GLY A 408 36.26 -3.49 -39.54
CA GLY A 408 36.60 -2.17 -40.10
C GLY A 408 35.42 -1.19 -40.25
N SER A 409 34.20 -1.60 -39.90
CA SER A 409 32.99 -0.75 -39.99
C SER A 409 32.78 0.06 -38.69
N HIS A 410 33.78 0.87 -38.34
CA HIS A 410 33.91 1.52 -37.03
C HIS A 410 32.83 2.58 -36.71
N ALA A 411 32.11 3.06 -37.72
CA ALA A 411 31.04 4.05 -37.55
C ALA A 411 29.67 3.44 -37.18
N LEU A 412 29.58 2.10 -37.05
CA LEU A 412 28.31 1.42 -36.80
C LEU A 412 27.72 1.84 -35.46
N GLN A 413 26.47 2.31 -35.48
CA GLN A 413 25.72 2.82 -34.33
C GLN A 413 24.57 1.88 -33.93
N ARG A 414 23.87 1.32 -34.93
CA ARG A 414 22.75 0.41 -34.74
C ARG A 414 23.02 -0.92 -35.44
N LEU A 415 22.96 -2.01 -34.68
CA LEU A 415 23.01 -3.38 -35.18
C LEU A 415 21.81 -4.16 -34.67
N ALA A 416 20.90 -4.53 -35.57
CA ALA A 416 19.72 -5.33 -35.26
C ALA A 416 19.82 -6.70 -35.94
N MET A 417 19.71 -7.77 -35.15
CA MET A 417 19.83 -9.16 -35.59
C MET A 417 18.78 -10.05 -34.91
N SER A 418 17.63 -9.47 -34.53
CA SER A 418 16.61 -10.20 -33.77
C SER A 418 15.78 -11.14 -34.61
N GLY A 419 15.23 -12.19 -33.99
CA GLY A 419 14.35 -13.13 -34.69
C GLY A 419 15.08 -14.01 -35.71
N ASN A 420 16.38 -14.25 -35.51
CA ASN A 420 17.16 -15.21 -36.28
C ASN A 420 17.24 -16.56 -35.53
N SER A 421 18.02 -17.50 -36.05
CA SER A 421 18.23 -18.82 -35.43
C SER A 421 19.67 -18.99 -34.92
N LEU A 422 20.26 -17.90 -34.39
CA LEU A 422 21.64 -17.90 -33.91
C LEU A 422 21.76 -18.70 -32.61
N ARG A 423 22.64 -19.69 -32.58
CA ARG A 423 22.97 -20.48 -31.37
C ARG A 423 24.14 -19.90 -30.59
N GLU A 424 25.04 -19.22 -31.28
CA GLU A 424 26.20 -18.53 -30.73
C GLU A 424 26.53 -17.30 -31.56
N VAL A 425 27.33 -16.39 -30.98
CA VAL A 425 27.90 -15.23 -31.66
C VAL A 425 29.43 -15.33 -31.63
N PRO A 426 30.15 -14.98 -32.71
CA PRO A 426 31.62 -15.02 -32.72
C PRO A 426 32.25 -13.99 -31.78
N ASP A 427 33.29 -14.38 -31.05
CA ASP A 427 33.98 -13.54 -30.05
C ASP A 427 34.50 -12.20 -30.59
N LYS A 428 34.82 -12.12 -31.88
CA LYS A 428 35.38 -10.92 -32.53
C LYS A 428 34.35 -10.06 -33.26
N LEU A 429 33.08 -10.45 -33.25
CA LEU A 429 32.03 -9.81 -34.06
C LEU A 429 31.92 -8.30 -33.78
N LEU A 430 32.01 -7.89 -32.51
CA LEU A 430 31.86 -6.49 -32.09
C LEU A 430 33.20 -5.75 -31.91
N ARG A 431 34.33 -6.38 -32.20
CA ARG A 431 35.64 -5.80 -31.90
C ARG A 431 35.86 -4.51 -32.69
N GLY A 432 36.23 -3.43 -31.99
CA GLY A 432 36.46 -2.12 -32.59
C GLY A 432 35.21 -1.34 -33.02
N LEU A 433 34.00 -1.81 -32.69
CA LEU A 433 32.73 -1.09 -32.92
C LEU A 433 32.42 -0.16 -31.73
N ALA A 434 33.28 0.82 -31.49
CA ALA A 434 33.18 1.71 -30.33
C ALA A 434 32.01 2.73 -30.43
N ALA A 435 31.53 3.01 -31.64
CA ALA A 435 30.40 3.90 -31.89
C ALA A 435 29.02 3.25 -31.66
N LEU A 436 28.98 1.93 -31.41
CA LEU A 436 27.74 1.18 -31.29
C LEU A 436 26.93 1.66 -30.07
N SER A 437 25.71 2.12 -30.31
CA SER A 437 24.77 2.59 -29.29
C SER A 437 23.58 1.64 -29.10
N TYR A 438 23.18 0.91 -30.14
CA TYR A 438 22.05 -0.02 -30.11
C TYR A 438 22.47 -1.39 -30.63
N LEU A 439 22.20 -2.44 -29.84
CA LEU A 439 22.39 -3.83 -30.22
C LEU A 439 21.16 -4.67 -29.87
N ASP A 440 20.56 -5.30 -30.88
CA ASP A 440 19.45 -6.22 -30.70
C ASP A 440 19.81 -7.63 -31.18
N LEU A 441 19.92 -8.55 -30.21
CA LEU A 441 20.15 -9.98 -30.38
C LEU A 441 18.95 -10.81 -29.87
N SER A 442 17.80 -10.16 -29.64
CA SER A 442 16.61 -10.81 -29.07
C SER A 442 16.02 -11.87 -30.01
N ARG A 443 15.19 -12.78 -29.45
CA ARG A 443 14.48 -13.82 -30.21
C ARG A 443 15.42 -14.69 -31.05
N ASN A 444 16.56 -15.08 -30.48
CA ASN A 444 17.50 -16.04 -31.05
C ASN A 444 17.53 -17.32 -30.19
N GLN A 445 18.55 -18.17 -30.36
CA GLN A 445 18.75 -19.42 -29.60
C GLN A 445 20.06 -19.39 -28.82
N LEU A 446 20.52 -18.21 -28.40
CA LEU A 446 21.81 -18.04 -27.73
C LEU A 446 21.78 -18.68 -26.35
N SER A 447 22.65 -19.65 -26.09
CA SER A 447 22.79 -20.29 -24.78
C SER A 447 23.86 -19.65 -23.89
N ARG A 448 24.83 -18.96 -24.50
CA ARG A 448 25.92 -18.23 -23.84
C ARG A 448 26.38 -17.07 -24.73
N LEU A 449 27.03 -16.08 -24.11
CA LEU A 449 27.78 -15.03 -24.80
C LEU A 449 29.28 -15.24 -24.58
N PRO A 450 30.15 -14.85 -25.54
CA PRO A 450 31.60 -14.89 -25.36
C PRO A 450 32.08 -14.05 -24.17
N ASN A 451 33.22 -14.44 -23.60
CA ASN A 451 33.87 -13.65 -22.55
C ASN A 451 34.38 -12.32 -23.14
N ALA A 452 34.23 -11.23 -22.38
CA ALA A 452 34.64 -9.89 -22.80
C ALA A 452 34.03 -9.42 -24.14
N PHE A 453 32.87 -9.98 -24.54
CA PHE A 453 32.19 -9.65 -25.81
C PHE A 453 31.85 -8.17 -25.96
N PHE A 454 31.68 -7.45 -24.84
CA PHE A 454 31.31 -6.04 -24.79
C PHE A 454 32.47 -5.09 -24.38
N ALA A 455 33.73 -5.54 -24.49
CA ALA A 455 34.87 -4.78 -23.96
C ALA A 455 35.08 -3.40 -24.60
N ASP A 456 34.74 -3.25 -25.88
CA ASP A 456 34.97 -2.01 -26.65
C ASP A 456 33.72 -1.10 -26.72
N GLN A 457 32.55 -1.59 -26.32
CA GLN A 457 31.22 -0.99 -26.56
C GLN A 457 30.84 0.09 -25.54
N ARG A 458 31.71 1.09 -25.33
CA ARG A 458 31.52 2.11 -24.29
C ARG A 458 30.29 3.00 -24.48
N ASN A 459 29.86 3.19 -25.72
CA ASN A 459 28.73 4.03 -26.09
C ASN A 459 27.40 3.28 -26.17
N LEU A 460 27.37 1.98 -25.87
CA LEU A 460 26.15 1.18 -25.95
C LEU A 460 25.16 1.63 -24.89
N THR A 461 23.97 2.05 -25.33
CA THR A 461 22.88 2.51 -24.47
C THR A 461 21.77 1.46 -24.35
N ASP A 462 21.54 0.70 -25.42
CA ASP A 462 20.41 -0.22 -25.55
C ASP A 462 20.91 -1.61 -25.99
N LEU A 463 20.64 -2.62 -25.15
CA LEU A 463 21.01 -4.02 -25.39
C LEU A 463 19.81 -4.92 -25.16
N TYR A 464 19.39 -5.59 -26.22
CA TYR A 464 18.30 -6.56 -26.19
C TYR A 464 18.84 -7.96 -26.39
N LEU A 465 18.68 -8.79 -25.35
CA LEU A 465 19.05 -10.21 -25.30
C LEU A 465 17.84 -11.07 -24.91
N ASP A 466 16.64 -10.51 -24.89
CA ASP A 466 15.42 -11.22 -24.50
C ASP A 466 15.05 -12.35 -25.46
N ARG A 467 14.27 -13.32 -24.96
CA ARG A 467 13.80 -14.48 -25.73
C ARG A 467 14.95 -15.28 -26.35
N ASN A 468 15.98 -15.54 -25.54
CA ASN A 468 17.10 -16.43 -25.83
C ASN A 468 17.11 -17.62 -24.86
N LEU A 469 18.23 -18.35 -24.78
CA LEU A 469 18.39 -19.55 -23.96
C LEU A 469 19.50 -19.38 -22.92
N LEU A 470 19.84 -18.15 -22.53
CA LEU A 470 20.94 -17.87 -21.60
C LEU A 470 20.65 -18.46 -20.21
N GLU A 471 21.60 -19.19 -19.64
CA GLU A 471 21.44 -19.85 -18.33
C GLU A 471 22.16 -19.15 -17.17
N THR A 472 23.27 -18.49 -17.47
CA THR A 472 24.10 -17.77 -16.47
C THR A 472 24.62 -16.46 -17.04
N LEU A 473 24.89 -15.49 -16.15
CA LEU A 473 25.64 -14.27 -16.46
C LEU A 473 26.95 -14.29 -15.65
N PRO A 474 28.12 -14.44 -16.33
CA PRO A 474 29.40 -14.46 -15.65
C PRO A 474 29.83 -13.06 -15.20
N GLY A 475 30.74 -13.03 -14.24
CA GLY A 475 31.29 -11.83 -13.64
C GLY A 475 31.96 -10.92 -14.67
N SER A 476 31.84 -9.62 -14.45
CA SER A 476 32.46 -8.59 -15.30
C SER A 476 32.07 -8.62 -16.79
N MET A 477 31.05 -9.39 -17.21
CA MET A 477 30.60 -9.48 -18.61
C MET A 477 30.28 -8.10 -19.22
N PHE A 478 29.70 -7.21 -18.42
CA PHE A 478 29.26 -5.89 -18.86
C PHE A 478 30.19 -4.75 -18.41
N VAL A 479 31.44 -5.05 -18.02
CA VAL A 479 32.37 -4.05 -17.47
C VAL A 479 32.66 -2.89 -18.44
N GLY A 480 32.61 -3.14 -19.75
CA GLY A 480 32.88 -2.13 -20.79
C GLY A 480 31.71 -1.18 -21.10
N LEU A 481 30.50 -1.46 -20.60
CA LEU A 481 29.27 -0.76 -20.98
C LEU A 481 28.95 0.43 -20.05
N SER A 482 29.70 1.52 -20.18
CA SER A 482 29.62 2.68 -19.27
C SER A 482 28.42 3.61 -19.48
N GLU A 483 27.84 3.66 -20.69
CA GLU A 483 26.71 4.55 -21.06
C GLU A 483 25.36 3.81 -21.13
N MET A 484 25.33 2.58 -20.62
CA MET A 484 24.20 1.68 -20.72
C MET A 484 22.95 2.23 -20.03
N LYS A 485 21.81 2.27 -20.71
CA LYS A 485 20.53 2.75 -20.17
C LYS A 485 19.49 1.66 -20.00
N VAL A 486 19.35 0.78 -21.00
CA VAL A 486 18.31 -0.26 -21.07
C VAL A 486 18.93 -1.61 -21.37
N LEU A 487 18.83 -2.55 -20.43
CA LEU A 487 19.26 -3.94 -20.60
C LEU A 487 18.05 -4.88 -20.50
N SER A 488 17.75 -5.58 -21.59
CA SER A 488 16.68 -6.57 -21.66
C SER A 488 17.23 -7.98 -21.74
N LEU A 489 16.90 -8.81 -20.74
CA LEU A 489 17.27 -10.21 -20.59
C LEU A 489 16.04 -11.10 -20.30
N GLU A 490 14.84 -10.58 -20.58
CA GLU A 490 13.58 -11.28 -20.31
C GLU A 490 13.45 -12.57 -21.13
N HIS A 491 12.63 -13.51 -20.66
CA HIS A 491 12.37 -14.76 -21.37
C HIS A 491 13.65 -15.53 -21.73
N ASN A 492 14.58 -15.63 -20.78
CA ASN A 492 15.75 -16.49 -20.86
C ASN A 492 15.60 -17.68 -19.89
N ARG A 493 16.69 -18.39 -19.60
CA ARG A 493 16.73 -19.50 -18.65
C ARG A 493 17.67 -19.19 -17.47
N LEU A 494 17.85 -17.91 -17.15
CA LEU A 494 18.83 -17.47 -16.16
C LEU A 494 18.50 -18.05 -14.79
N ARG A 495 19.43 -18.82 -14.23
CA ARG A 495 19.35 -19.39 -12.86
C ARG A 495 20.30 -18.69 -11.91
N HIS A 496 21.44 -18.22 -12.42
CA HIS A 496 22.51 -17.62 -11.63
C HIS A 496 23.06 -16.37 -12.33
N ILE A 497 23.32 -15.33 -11.54
CA ILE A 497 24.00 -14.11 -11.96
C ILE A 497 25.15 -13.91 -10.97
N GLU A 498 26.38 -13.84 -11.46
CA GLU A 498 27.53 -13.54 -10.60
C GLU A 498 27.43 -12.14 -9.99
N ILE A 499 27.95 -12.00 -8.77
CA ILE A 499 27.77 -10.79 -7.95
C ILE A 499 28.32 -9.52 -8.62
N ASP A 500 29.36 -9.65 -9.44
CA ASP A 500 30.05 -8.57 -10.12
C ASP A 500 29.65 -8.42 -11.61
N ALA A 501 28.64 -9.18 -12.09
CA ALA A 501 28.23 -9.16 -13.49
C ALA A 501 27.85 -7.76 -13.98
N PHE A 502 27.24 -6.93 -13.11
CA PHE A 502 26.71 -5.60 -13.45
C PHE A 502 27.59 -4.42 -12.98
N VAL A 503 28.82 -4.65 -12.52
CA VAL A 503 29.70 -3.60 -11.95
C VAL A 503 30.00 -2.46 -12.94
N GLY A 504 30.00 -2.73 -14.25
CA GLY A 504 30.21 -1.72 -15.30
C GLY A 504 29.02 -0.81 -15.57
N LEU A 505 27.80 -1.23 -15.20
CA LEU A 505 26.53 -0.63 -15.65
C LEU A 505 26.07 0.56 -14.79
N ARG A 506 26.97 1.53 -14.56
CA ARG A 506 26.73 2.63 -13.60
C ARG A 506 25.61 3.60 -13.99
N THR A 507 25.28 3.66 -15.27
CA THR A 507 24.26 4.55 -15.85
C THR A 507 22.95 3.85 -16.17
N LEU A 508 22.79 2.58 -15.77
CA LEU A 508 21.61 1.77 -16.12
C LEU A 508 20.35 2.31 -15.45
N HIS A 509 19.32 2.56 -16.26
CA HIS A 509 18.03 3.07 -15.80
C HIS A 509 16.97 1.96 -15.75
N GLU A 510 17.01 1.02 -16.69
CA GLU A 510 16.03 -0.04 -16.83
C GLU A 510 16.71 -1.40 -17.03
N LEU A 511 16.39 -2.34 -16.13
CA LEU A 511 16.84 -3.72 -16.17
C LEU A 511 15.63 -4.66 -16.19
N ARG A 512 15.51 -5.43 -17.27
CA ARG A 512 14.41 -6.37 -17.46
C ARG A 512 14.92 -7.81 -17.40
N LEU A 513 14.49 -8.55 -16.39
CA LEU A 513 14.86 -9.94 -16.09
C LEU A 513 13.64 -10.85 -15.94
N ALA A 514 12.46 -10.40 -16.40
CA ALA A 514 11.22 -11.14 -16.30
C ALA A 514 11.29 -12.52 -17.00
N TYR A 515 10.48 -13.48 -16.56
CA TYR A 515 10.40 -14.82 -17.16
C TYR A 515 11.77 -15.53 -17.21
N ASN A 516 12.43 -15.62 -16.07
CA ASN A 516 13.67 -16.37 -15.88
C ASN A 516 13.49 -17.41 -14.75
N GLN A 517 14.59 -17.95 -14.20
CA GLN A 517 14.58 -18.96 -13.14
C GLN A 517 15.39 -18.48 -11.93
N LEU A 518 15.48 -17.16 -11.72
CA LEU A 518 16.33 -16.55 -10.71
C LEU A 518 15.75 -16.76 -9.31
N THR A 519 16.59 -17.23 -8.38
CA THR A 519 16.29 -17.28 -6.94
C THR A 519 16.91 -16.11 -6.18
N LEU A 520 18.06 -15.61 -6.66
CA LEU A 520 18.87 -14.53 -6.06
C LEU A 520 19.33 -14.82 -4.61
N VAL A 521 19.32 -16.10 -4.22
CA VAL A 521 19.87 -16.58 -2.95
C VAL A 521 21.23 -17.23 -3.25
N PRO A 522 22.28 -16.99 -2.46
CA PRO A 522 23.54 -17.73 -2.60
C PRO A 522 23.25 -19.23 -2.55
N PRO A 523 23.90 -20.04 -3.42
CA PRO A 523 23.61 -21.48 -3.51
C PRO A 523 23.89 -22.27 -2.22
N GLU A 524 24.58 -21.70 -1.22
CA GLU A 524 24.85 -22.35 0.07
C GLU A 524 24.77 -21.33 1.22
N PRO A 525 24.00 -21.59 2.31
CA PRO A 525 24.32 -20.99 3.59
C PRO A 525 25.67 -21.56 4.03
N PRO A 526 26.67 -20.73 4.39
CA PRO A 526 27.98 -21.26 4.77
C PRO A 526 27.81 -22.20 5.97
N GLN A 527 28.50 -23.36 5.96
CA GLN A 527 28.46 -24.39 7.00
C GLN A 527 29.16 -23.95 8.30
N PHE A 528 28.66 -22.91 8.97
CA PHE A 528 29.08 -22.62 10.34
C PHE A 528 28.06 -23.22 11.32
N SER A 529 28.55 -24.06 12.21
CA SER A 529 27.82 -24.50 13.38
C SER A 529 27.96 -23.43 14.46
N GLY A 530 26.92 -22.63 14.71
CA GLY A 530 26.93 -21.68 15.82
C GLY A 530 25.85 -20.61 15.75
N HIS A 531 25.34 -20.18 16.90
CA HIS A 531 24.26 -19.20 17.05
C HIS A 531 24.65 -17.73 16.71
N ASP A 532 25.78 -17.50 16.03
CA ASP A 532 26.32 -16.15 15.72
C ASP A 532 25.88 -15.57 14.36
N TYR A 533 25.00 -16.25 13.61
CA TYR A 533 24.52 -15.78 12.30
C TYR A 533 23.62 -14.53 12.33
N LEU A 534 23.12 -14.14 13.50
CA LEU A 534 22.17 -13.03 13.62
C LEU A 534 22.82 -11.64 13.51
N LEU A 535 24.13 -11.57 13.22
CA LEU A 535 24.90 -10.32 13.15
C LEU A 535 25.68 -10.10 11.85
N LEU A 536 25.65 -11.04 10.89
CA LEU A 536 26.34 -10.84 9.61
C LEU A 536 25.40 -10.19 8.58
N PRO A 537 25.82 -9.08 7.93
CA PRO A 537 25.02 -8.46 6.87
C PRO A 537 24.84 -9.47 5.74
N GLU A 538 23.62 -9.54 5.21
CA GLU A 538 23.32 -10.43 4.09
C GLU A 538 24.23 -10.12 2.90
N PRO A 539 24.64 -11.14 2.12
CA PRO A 539 25.40 -10.89 0.91
C PRO A 539 24.57 -10.02 -0.05
N PRO A 540 25.17 -8.98 -0.65
CA PRO A 540 24.47 -8.08 -1.55
C PRO A 540 23.91 -8.84 -2.76
N SER A 541 22.86 -8.30 -3.39
CA SER A 541 22.41 -8.84 -4.67
C SER A 541 23.39 -8.42 -5.79
N PRO A 542 23.33 -9.07 -6.97
CA PRO A 542 24.09 -8.64 -8.15
C PRO A 542 23.84 -7.19 -8.57
N PHE A 543 22.79 -6.55 -8.06
CA PHE A 543 22.38 -5.19 -8.42
C PHE A 543 23.00 -4.10 -7.54
N ASN A 544 23.83 -4.46 -6.54
CA ASN A 544 24.39 -3.56 -5.53
C ASN A 544 25.27 -2.41 -6.09
N SER A 545 25.60 -2.41 -7.39
CA SER A 545 26.32 -1.31 -8.05
C SER A 545 25.43 -0.36 -8.87
N LEU A 546 24.12 -0.60 -8.93
CA LEU A 546 23.19 0.06 -9.86
C LEU A 546 22.43 1.25 -9.25
N PHE A 547 23.16 2.25 -8.75
CA PHE A 547 22.58 3.38 -7.99
C PHE A 547 21.55 4.22 -8.77
N LEU A 548 21.66 4.29 -10.09
CA LEU A 548 20.76 5.06 -10.98
C LEU A 548 19.59 4.22 -11.52
N LEU A 549 19.45 2.96 -11.10
CA LEU A 549 18.39 2.09 -11.59
C LEU A 549 17.03 2.62 -11.16
N THR A 550 16.14 2.82 -12.13
CA THR A 550 14.78 3.33 -11.93
C THR A 550 13.73 2.24 -12.08
N HIS A 551 13.97 1.26 -12.94
CA HIS A 551 13.03 0.19 -13.25
C HIS A 551 13.76 -1.15 -13.19
N LEU A 552 13.29 -2.03 -12.29
CA LEU A 552 13.76 -3.40 -12.18
C LEU A 552 12.58 -4.35 -12.33
N ASP A 553 12.57 -5.14 -13.40
CA ASP A 553 11.57 -6.19 -13.62
C ASP A 553 12.15 -7.57 -13.34
N LEU A 554 11.69 -8.20 -12.26
CA LEU A 554 12.02 -9.55 -11.83
C LEU A 554 10.77 -10.45 -11.83
N SER A 555 9.71 -10.08 -12.54
CA SER A 555 8.47 -10.87 -12.56
C SER A 555 8.66 -12.26 -13.17
N HIS A 556 7.83 -13.23 -12.79
CA HIS A 556 7.93 -14.61 -13.28
C HIS A 556 9.33 -15.23 -13.06
N ASN A 557 9.82 -15.15 -11.82
CA ASN A 557 11.06 -15.76 -11.36
C ASN A 557 10.79 -16.66 -10.14
N ARG A 558 11.82 -17.01 -9.36
CA ARG A 558 11.74 -17.85 -8.17
C ARG A 558 12.32 -17.14 -6.93
N VAL A 559 12.22 -15.82 -6.90
CA VAL A 559 12.67 -14.99 -5.76
C VAL A 559 11.82 -15.31 -4.54
N GLN A 560 12.45 -15.51 -3.39
CA GLN A 560 11.77 -15.95 -2.16
C GLN A 560 11.61 -14.84 -1.11
N ARG A 561 12.38 -13.76 -1.22
CA ARG A 561 12.42 -12.68 -0.24
C ARG A 561 12.90 -11.38 -0.87
N LEU A 562 12.56 -10.25 -0.25
CA LEU A 562 13.11 -8.95 -0.61
C LEU A 562 14.55 -8.84 -0.09
N LEU A 563 15.47 -8.34 -0.91
CA LEU A 563 16.88 -8.16 -0.54
C LEU A 563 17.14 -6.73 -0.05
N ASP A 564 18.12 -6.58 0.85
CA ASP A 564 18.40 -5.34 1.57
C ASP A 564 18.97 -4.22 0.70
N ASP A 565 19.72 -4.55 -0.34
CA ASP A 565 20.29 -3.57 -1.25
C ASP A 565 19.23 -2.93 -2.15
N TRP A 566 18.10 -3.59 -2.42
CA TRP A 566 17.00 -2.98 -3.18
C TRP A 566 16.37 -1.80 -2.45
N ARG A 567 16.36 -1.83 -1.12
CA ARG A 567 15.81 -0.78 -0.26
C ARG A 567 16.85 0.25 0.18
N THR A 568 18.13 -0.13 0.30
CA THR A 568 19.20 0.74 0.82
C THR A 568 20.13 1.33 -0.25
N VAL A 569 20.32 0.65 -1.38
CA VAL A 569 21.33 1.01 -2.39
C VAL A 569 20.69 1.54 -3.67
N LEU A 570 19.57 0.95 -4.10
CA LEU A 570 18.83 1.38 -5.29
C LEU A 570 17.98 2.65 -5.01
N VAL A 571 18.65 3.75 -4.65
CA VAL A 571 18.00 4.99 -4.19
C VAL A 571 17.17 5.71 -5.26
N SER A 572 17.42 5.44 -6.55
CA SER A 572 16.62 6.00 -7.67
C SER A 572 15.48 5.10 -8.14
N LEU A 573 15.25 3.96 -7.49
CA LEU A 573 14.26 2.98 -7.91
C LEU A 573 12.84 3.57 -7.86
N ARG A 574 12.11 3.48 -8.97
CA ARG A 574 10.71 3.93 -9.07
C ARG A 574 9.75 2.76 -9.22
N LYS A 575 10.18 1.70 -9.89
CA LYS A 575 9.37 0.51 -10.14
C LYS A 575 10.18 -0.75 -9.88
N LEU A 576 9.66 -1.60 -9.00
CA LEU A 576 10.18 -2.92 -8.71
C LEU A 576 9.08 -3.95 -8.96
N ASN A 577 9.17 -4.69 -10.05
CA ASN A 577 8.20 -5.73 -10.36
C ASN A 577 8.69 -7.09 -9.86
N LEU A 578 8.06 -7.61 -8.82
CA LEU A 578 8.32 -8.91 -8.21
C LEU A 578 7.10 -9.84 -8.33
N SER A 579 6.16 -9.52 -9.22
CA SER A 579 4.96 -10.34 -9.41
C SER A 579 5.31 -11.75 -9.91
N TRP A 580 4.49 -12.76 -9.60
CA TRP A 580 4.75 -14.14 -10.00
C TRP A 580 6.12 -14.68 -9.53
N ASN A 581 6.42 -14.46 -8.25
CA ASN A 581 7.59 -15.04 -7.57
C ASN A 581 7.12 -15.94 -6.40
N ASN A 582 8.03 -16.34 -5.53
CA ASN A 582 7.75 -17.21 -4.39
C ASN A 582 7.98 -16.50 -3.05
N ILE A 583 7.68 -15.19 -2.98
CA ILE A 583 7.90 -14.38 -1.78
C ILE A 583 6.89 -14.76 -0.69
N THR A 584 7.36 -15.04 0.52
CA THR A 584 6.53 -15.42 1.68
C THR A 584 6.44 -14.34 2.75
N ASP A 585 7.55 -13.62 2.98
CA ASP A 585 7.71 -12.75 4.14
C ASP A 585 7.67 -11.27 3.78
N LEU A 586 6.68 -10.55 4.32
CA LEU A 586 6.57 -9.09 4.23
C LEU A 586 6.44 -8.49 5.64
N ASN A 587 7.38 -7.62 5.99
CA ASN A 587 7.47 -7.01 7.31
C ASN A 587 7.91 -5.54 7.24
N TYR A 588 7.77 -4.79 8.35
CA TYR A 588 8.09 -3.36 8.37
C TYR A 588 9.55 -3.03 7.97
N ILE A 589 10.51 -3.94 8.22
CA ILE A 589 11.93 -3.73 7.91
C ILE A 589 12.15 -3.77 6.40
N ASN A 590 11.62 -4.80 5.74
CA ASN A 590 11.79 -5.00 4.30
C ASN A 590 10.86 -4.10 3.45
N MET A 591 9.92 -3.40 4.08
CA MET A 591 9.07 -2.40 3.44
C MET A 591 9.63 -0.97 3.48
N ASN A 592 10.71 -0.72 4.21
CA ASN A 592 11.26 0.63 4.38
C ASN A 592 12.31 0.95 3.31
N PHE A 593 11.85 1.39 2.14
CA PHE A 593 12.71 1.84 1.03
C PHE A 593 13.23 3.26 1.27
N LEU A 594 14.53 3.49 1.04
CA LEU A 594 15.11 4.84 1.03
C LEU A 594 14.67 5.65 -0.19
N SER A 595 14.29 4.98 -1.28
CA SER A 595 13.80 5.65 -2.47
C SER A 595 12.36 6.15 -2.28
N SER A 596 12.09 7.36 -2.74
CA SER A 596 10.77 7.97 -2.64
C SER A 596 9.82 7.42 -3.71
N ASP A 597 8.61 7.07 -3.29
CA ASP A 597 7.46 6.75 -4.16
C ASP A 597 7.68 5.53 -5.07
N VAL A 598 8.46 4.55 -4.59
CA VAL A 598 8.67 3.29 -5.30
C VAL A 598 7.37 2.50 -5.35
N VAL A 599 7.01 2.00 -6.52
CA VAL A 599 5.94 1.01 -6.68
C VAL A 599 6.55 -0.39 -6.72
N VAL A 600 6.26 -1.17 -5.69
CA VAL A 600 6.67 -2.57 -5.54
C VAL A 600 5.48 -3.48 -5.83
N ASP A 601 5.56 -4.22 -6.93
CA ASP A 601 4.51 -5.16 -7.33
C ASP A 601 4.80 -6.56 -6.77
N LEU A 602 4.01 -6.99 -5.79
CA LEU A 602 4.12 -8.32 -5.15
C LEU A 602 2.92 -9.21 -5.47
N ARG A 603 2.15 -8.90 -6.53
CA ARG A 603 0.99 -9.70 -6.90
C ARG A 603 1.39 -11.12 -7.30
N HIS A 604 0.53 -12.10 -7.06
CA HIS A 604 0.81 -13.51 -7.41
C HIS A 604 2.09 -14.05 -6.75
N ASN A 605 2.28 -13.80 -5.46
CA ASN A 605 3.33 -14.41 -4.64
C ASN A 605 2.71 -15.39 -3.63
N ASN A 606 3.49 -15.82 -2.63
CA ASN A 606 3.07 -16.75 -1.58
C ASN A 606 2.97 -16.06 -0.21
N ILE A 607 2.61 -14.77 -0.18
CA ILE A 607 2.53 -13.98 1.05
C ILE A 607 1.26 -14.35 1.81
N SER A 608 1.40 -14.89 3.02
CA SER A 608 0.27 -15.27 3.87
C SER A 608 -0.06 -14.24 4.94
N THR A 609 0.94 -13.56 5.48
CA THR A 609 0.77 -12.56 6.55
C THR A 609 1.66 -11.34 6.30
N VAL A 610 1.22 -10.16 6.76
CA VAL A 610 1.98 -8.90 6.63
C VAL A 610 2.20 -8.30 8.02
N LYS A 611 3.47 -8.19 8.43
CA LYS A 611 3.86 -7.76 9.79
C LYS A 611 4.14 -6.26 9.84
N LEU A 612 3.20 -5.48 10.37
CA LEU A 612 3.22 -4.00 10.33
C LEU A 612 3.67 -3.31 11.65
N TRP A 613 4.34 -4.03 12.55
CA TRP A 613 4.75 -3.46 13.85
C TRP A 613 6.14 -2.84 13.78
N GLY A 614 6.21 -1.51 13.64
CA GLY A 614 7.46 -0.74 13.71
C GLY A 614 7.28 0.69 13.22
N PRO A 615 8.21 1.60 13.53
CA PRO A 615 8.24 2.93 12.92
C PRO A 615 8.52 2.77 11.42
N SER A 616 7.64 3.30 10.59
CA SER A 616 7.80 3.31 9.15
C SER A 616 7.53 4.72 8.63
N ASP A 617 8.56 5.33 8.03
CA ASP A 617 8.50 6.66 7.39
C ASP A 617 8.55 6.56 5.84
N GLY A 618 8.44 5.33 5.31
CA GLY A 618 8.61 5.06 3.89
C GLY A 618 7.37 5.41 3.06
N SER A 619 7.56 6.08 1.92
CA SER A 619 6.48 6.42 0.97
C SER A 619 6.21 5.35 -0.10
N ALA A 620 6.87 4.20 -0.01
CA ALA A 620 6.74 3.13 -1.00
C ALA A 620 5.31 2.55 -1.05
N GLN A 621 4.87 2.20 -2.26
CA GLN A 621 3.58 1.57 -2.53
C GLN A 621 3.76 0.09 -2.82
N PHE A 622 2.98 -0.77 -2.15
CA PHE A 622 3.03 -2.23 -2.33
C PHE A 622 1.73 -2.77 -2.89
N LEU A 623 1.78 -3.47 -4.02
CA LEU A 623 0.62 -4.12 -4.65
C LEU A 623 0.57 -5.59 -4.22
N LEU A 624 -0.54 -6.01 -3.60
CA LEU A 624 -0.60 -7.27 -2.85
C LEU A 624 -1.66 -8.28 -3.34
N ASP A 625 -2.40 -7.97 -4.40
CA ASP A 625 -3.46 -8.83 -4.93
C ASP A 625 -2.96 -10.25 -5.29
N ASN A 626 -3.87 -11.23 -5.20
CA ASN A 626 -3.60 -12.64 -5.57
C ASN A 626 -2.47 -13.30 -4.75
N ASN A 627 -2.42 -13.03 -3.44
CA ASN A 627 -1.58 -13.73 -2.48
C ASN A 627 -2.45 -14.60 -1.54
N PRO A 628 -1.95 -15.73 -1.01
CA PRO A 628 -2.69 -16.65 -0.17
C PRO A 628 -2.77 -16.18 1.29
N PHE A 629 -3.48 -15.09 1.55
CA PHE A 629 -3.56 -14.49 2.88
C PHE A 629 -4.24 -15.40 3.90
N THR A 630 -3.63 -15.50 5.09
CA THR A 630 -4.23 -16.09 6.28
C THR A 630 -5.04 -15.02 7.02
N CYS A 631 -6.34 -15.22 7.09
CA CYS A 631 -7.29 -14.35 7.76
C CYS A 631 -7.53 -14.82 9.20
N ASP A 632 -6.54 -14.55 10.04
CA ASP A 632 -6.53 -14.91 11.46
C ASP A 632 -6.61 -13.64 12.35
N CYS A 633 -6.30 -13.79 13.64
CA CYS A 633 -6.25 -12.68 14.60
C CYS A 633 -5.30 -11.52 14.22
N HIS A 634 -4.36 -11.70 13.28
CA HIS A 634 -3.42 -10.65 12.84
C HIS A 634 -3.97 -9.78 11.69
N LEU A 635 -5.00 -10.26 10.99
CA LEU A 635 -5.64 -9.54 9.88
C LEU A 635 -6.11 -8.10 10.20
N PRO A 636 -6.59 -7.74 11.42
CA PRO A 636 -7.07 -6.40 11.70
C PRO A 636 -6.02 -5.29 11.51
N ALA A 637 -4.73 -5.61 11.64
CA ALA A 637 -3.66 -4.65 11.36
C ALA A 637 -3.58 -4.34 9.86
N LEU A 638 -3.63 -5.37 9.02
CA LEU A 638 -3.62 -5.24 7.57
C LEU A 638 -4.89 -4.55 7.05
N GLN A 639 -6.07 -4.90 7.58
CA GLN A 639 -7.34 -4.24 7.22
C GLN A 639 -7.28 -2.72 7.46
N ARG A 640 -6.68 -2.28 8.57
CA ARG A 640 -6.50 -0.84 8.85
C ARG A 640 -5.58 -0.17 7.84
N ALA A 641 -4.48 -0.84 7.47
CA ALA A 641 -3.51 -0.31 6.52
C ALA A 641 -4.03 -0.27 5.07
N LEU A 642 -4.99 -1.12 4.70
CA LEU A 642 -5.61 -1.14 3.36
C LEU A 642 -6.73 -0.10 3.18
N ARG A 643 -7.27 0.47 4.27
CA ARG A 643 -8.38 1.43 4.17
C ARG A 643 -7.90 2.79 3.61
N PRO A 644 -8.65 3.39 2.68
CA PRO A 644 -8.31 4.72 2.16
C PRO A 644 -8.37 5.76 3.28
N GLY A 645 -7.28 6.51 3.46
CA GLY A 645 -7.17 7.54 4.51
C GLY A 645 -6.66 7.03 5.87
N GLY A 646 -6.11 5.82 5.96
CA GLY A 646 -5.35 5.37 7.12
C GLY A 646 -4.13 6.27 7.34
N VAL A 647 -4.26 7.26 8.22
CA VAL A 647 -3.22 8.24 8.55
C VAL A 647 -2.07 7.53 9.30
N GLY A 648 -0.99 7.27 8.59
CA GLY A 648 0.32 6.94 9.15
C GLY A 648 1.39 7.35 8.14
N SER A 649 2.57 7.76 8.61
CA SER A 649 3.75 8.09 7.78
C SER A 649 4.35 6.88 7.05
N GLY A 650 3.62 5.76 6.96
CA GLY A 650 4.13 4.47 6.53
C GLY A 650 3.81 4.07 5.08
N PRO A 651 4.30 2.89 4.65
CA PRO A 651 4.17 2.42 3.29
C PRO A 651 2.70 2.21 2.89
N ARG A 652 2.37 2.61 1.66
CA ARG A 652 1.02 2.51 1.11
C ARG A 652 0.75 1.10 0.61
N LEU A 653 -0.07 0.35 1.33
CA LEU A 653 -0.53 -0.97 0.90
C LEU A 653 -1.76 -0.85 -0.01
N VAL A 654 -1.73 -1.57 -1.14
CA VAL A 654 -2.86 -1.63 -2.08
C VAL A 654 -3.21 -3.08 -2.37
N ALA A 655 -4.44 -3.45 -2.02
CA ALA A 655 -5.04 -4.74 -2.30
C ALA A 655 -6.53 -4.51 -2.59
N THR A 656 -6.94 -4.65 -3.85
CA THR A 656 -8.32 -4.38 -4.31
C THR A 656 -9.15 -5.64 -4.47
N ARG A 657 -8.49 -6.78 -4.67
CA ARG A 657 -9.10 -8.10 -4.92
C ARG A 657 -8.48 -9.19 -4.07
N ALA A 658 -7.83 -8.82 -2.96
CA ALA A 658 -7.23 -9.79 -2.07
C ALA A 658 -8.31 -10.56 -1.29
N ARG A 659 -8.14 -11.88 -1.21
CA ARG A 659 -9.07 -12.80 -0.57
C ARG A 659 -8.34 -13.68 0.43
N CYS A 660 -9.06 -14.11 1.45
CA CYS A 660 -8.60 -15.10 2.40
C CYS A 660 -8.38 -16.44 1.70
N ALA A 661 -7.23 -17.06 1.93
CA ALA A 661 -6.96 -18.44 1.52
C ALA A 661 -7.09 -19.41 2.71
N ALA A 662 -6.75 -18.94 3.91
CA ALA A 662 -6.86 -19.69 5.16
C ALA A 662 -7.50 -18.80 6.25
N PRO A 663 -8.11 -19.39 7.30
CA PRO A 663 -8.46 -20.80 7.44
C PRO A 663 -9.56 -21.23 6.46
N PRO A 664 -9.81 -22.55 6.25
CA PRO A 664 -10.82 -23.04 5.30
C PRO A 664 -12.22 -22.44 5.48
N ALA A 665 -12.60 -22.10 6.72
CA ALA A 665 -13.88 -21.47 7.04
C ALA A 665 -14.05 -20.06 6.45
N LEU A 666 -12.95 -19.36 6.17
CA LEU A 666 -12.94 -17.99 5.63
C LEU A 666 -12.46 -17.93 4.19
N ASN A 667 -12.16 -19.08 3.57
CA ASN A 667 -11.60 -19.14 2.22
C ASN A 667 -12.51 -18.43 1.18
N GLY A 668 -11.91 -17.58 0.36
CA GLY A 668 -12.59 -16.81 -0.69
C GLY A 668 -13.23 -15.49 -0.23
N MET A 669 -13.36 -15.24 1.07
CA MET A 669 -13.88 -13.97 1.60
C MET A 669 -12.91 -12.82 1.30
N ASP A 670 -13.44 -11.63 1.02
CA ASP A 670 -12.63 -10.42 0.80
C ASP A 670 -12.00 -9.96 2.12
N LEU A 671 -10.68 -9.74 2.14
CA LEU A 671 -9.92 -9.36 3.33
C LEU A 671 -10.54 -8.19 4.08
N VAL A 672 -11.04 -7.17 3.38
CA VAL A 672 -11.57 -5.96 4.03
C VAL A 672 -12.95 -6.20 4.64
N SER A 673 -13.67 -7.22 4.16
CA SER A 673 -15.04 -7.55 4.57
C SER A 673 -15.12 -8.52 5.76
N VAL A 674 -14.02 -9.22 6.11
CA VAL A 674 -14.05 -10.24 7.16
C VAL A 674 -14.38 -9.61 8.53
N PRO A 675 -15.44 -10.06 9.20
CA PRO A 675 -15.80 -9.59 10.54
C PRO A 675 -14.75 -9.97 11.58
N ARG A 676 -14.45 -9.04 12.50
CA ARG A 676 -13.48 -9.26 13.59
C ARG A 676 -13.83 -10.44 14.50
N SER A 677 -15.12 -10.75 14.67
CA SER A 677 -15.60 -11.84 15.52
C SER A 677 -15.21 -13.23 15.01
N LEU A 678 -14.94 -13.38 13.71
CA LEU A 678 -14.55 -14.65 13.10
C LEU A 678 -13.03 -14.88 13.11
N LEU A 679 -12.25 -13.88 13.52
CA LEU A 679 -10.79 -13.94 13.50
C LEU A 679 -10.28 -14.58 14.80
N GLU A 680 -9.49 -15.65 14.66
CA GLU A 680 -8.83 -16.36 15.76
C GLU A 680 -7.44 -16.82 15.37
N CYS A 681 -6.53 -16.87 16.34
CA CYS A 681 -5.29 -17.64 16.25
C CYS A 681 -5.18 -18.56 17.46
N ALA A 682 -4.89 -19.84 17.24
CA ALA A 682 -4.54 -20.75 18.32
C ALA A 682 -3.16 -20.40 18.90
N LEU A 683 -3.04 -20.40 20.23
CA LEU A 683 -1.78 -20.24 20.95
C LEU A 683 -1.21 -21.63 21.28
N PRO A 684 -0.13 -22.08 20.61
CA PRO A 684 0.44 -23.40 20.89
C PRO A 684 1.20 -23.43 22.24
N PRO A 685 1.36 -24.63 22.85
CA PRO A 685 2.23 -24.81 24.00
C PRO A 685 3.69 -24.44 23.67
N PRO A 686 4.49 -23.86 24.61
CA PRO A 686 4.22 -23.67 26.04
C PRO A 686 3.50 -22.35 26.39
N ALA A 687 3.16 -21.51 25.41
CA ALA A 687 2.52 -20.22 25.66
C ALA A 687 1.09 -20.35 26.24
N CYS A 688 0.43 -21.50 25.99
CA CYS A 688 -0.83 -21.88 26.62
C CYS A 688 -0.62 -23.09 27.56
N PRO A 689 -1.22 -23.10 28.77
CA PRO A 689 -1.22 -24.26 29.67
C PRO A 689 -1.79 -25.51 29.00
N SER A 690 -1.22 -26.69 29.28
CA SER A 690 -1.68 -27.97 28.69
C SER A 690 -3.11 -28.37 29.07
N ALA A 691 -3.65 -27.82 30.17
CA ALA A 691 -5.03 -28.03 30.61
C ALA A 691 -6.03 -27.03 29.99
N CYS A 692 -5.57 -26.15 29.10
CA CYS A 692 -6.34 -25.08 28.49
C CYS A 692 -6.21 -25.08 26.96
N SER A 693 -7.23 -24.59 26.28
CA SER A 693 -7.19 -24.17 24.88
C SER A 693 -7.23 -22.65 24.85
N CYS A 694 -6.14 -22.02 24.40
CA CYS A 694 -6.02 -20.57 24.35
C CYS A 694 -6.10 -20.07 22.91
N SER A 695 -6.90 -19.05 22.66
CA SER A 695 -7.08 -18.44 21.34
C SER A 695 -6.98 -16.92 21.42
N LEU A 696 -6.16 -16.32 20.57
CA LEU A 696 -6.10 -14.88 20.39
C LEU A 696 -7.27 -14.41 19.54
N ARG A 697 -8.06 -13.48 20.05
CA ARG A 697 -9.03 -12.70 19.29
C ARG A 697 -8.47 -11.28 19.10
N PRO A 698 -8.99 -10.49 18.14
CA PRO A 698 -8.54 -9.11 17.91
C PRO A 698 -8.57 -8.19 19.14
N ASP A 699 -9.51 -8.42 20.07
CA ASP A 699 -9.78 -7.50 21.17
C ASP A 699 -9.51 -8.11 22.57
N TYR A 700 -9.44 -9.44 22.69
CA TYR A 700 -9.21 -10.15 23.95
C TYR A 700 -8.54 -11.51 23.75
N LEU A 701 -7.96 -12.05 24.81
CA LEU A 701 -7.42 -13.40 24.86
C LEU A 701 -8.48 -14.37 25.42
N ASP A 702 -8.83 -15.42 24.68
CA ASP A 702 -9.82 -16.41 25.10
C ASP A 702 -9.14 -17.67 25.67
N LEU A 703 -9.53 -18.11 26.86
CA LEU A 703 -8.99 -19.29 27.53
C LEU A 703 -10.12 -20.24 27.94
N ASP A 704 -10.14 -21.44 27.37
CA ASP A 704 -11.05 -22.53 27.77
C ASP A 704 -10.26 -23.62 28.51
N CYS A 705 -10.41 -23.66 29.83
CA CYS A 705 -9.63 -24.50 30.72
C CYS A 705 -10.50 -25.57 31.41
N ILE A 706 -9.94 -26.78 31.55
CA ILE A 706 -10.63 -27.85 32.30
C ILE A 706 -10.75 -27.47 33.78
N ASN A 707 -9.65 -27.05 34.39
CA ASN A 707 -9.56 -26.52 35.76
C ASN A 707 -8.73 -25.24 35.75
N LEU A 708 -8.86 -24.40 36.78
CA LEU A 708 -8.01 -23.22 36.93
C LEU A 708 -6.53 -23.63 37.08
N PRO A 709 -5.64 -23.31 36.12
CA PRO A 709 -4.22 -23.62 36.23
C PRO A 709 -3.54 -22.70 37.26
N PRO A 710 -2.30 -23.00 37.70
CA PRO A 710 -1.53 -22.10 38.54
C PRO A 710 -1.43 -20.71 37.90
N LEU A 711 -1.61 -19.65 38.69
CA LEU A 711 -1.66 -18.27 38.18
C LEU A 711 -0.40 -17.88 37.37
N ALA A 712 0.76 -18.42 37.73
CA ALA A 712 2.02 -18.19 37.01
C ALA A 712 2.06 -18.81 35.60
N ALA A 713 1.20 -19.79 35.32
CA ALA A 713 1.10 -20.44 34.00
C ALA A 713 0.13 -19.71 33.06
N LEU A 714 -0.71 -18.79 33.56
CA LEU A 714 -1.67 -18.06 32.74
C LEU A 714 -0.95 -17.00 31.88
N PRO A 715 -1.11 -17.01 30.54
CA PRO A 715 -0.48 -16.03 29.67
C PRO A 715 -1.09 -14.63 29.87
N PRO A 716 -0.30 -13.60 30.21
CA PRO A 716 -0.83 -12.24 30.32
C PRO A 716 -1.12 -11.66 28.92
N PRO A 717 -2.32 -11.08 28.70
CA PRO A 717 -2.73 -10.58 27.39
C PRO A 717 -1.83 -9.45 26.85
N ALA A 718 -1.17 -8.71 27.75
CA ALA A 718 -0.27 -7.61 27.41
C ALA A 718 0.93 -8.03 26.54
N ILE A 719 1.41 -9.28 26.64
CA ILE A 719 2.49 -9.80 25.79
C ILE A 719 2.09 -9.81 24.31
N HIS A 720 0.79 -9.93 24.03
CA HIS A 720 0.22 -9.92 22.69
C HIS A 720 -0.39 -8.56 22.32
N GLY A 721 -0.16 -7.51 23.11
CA GLY A 721 -0.73 -6.18 22.90
C GLY A 721 -2.22 -6.08 23.19
N LEU A 722 -2.79 -7.02 23.96
CA LEU A 722 -4.20 -7.05 24.35
C LEU A 722 -4.37 -6.55 25.79
N ALA A 723 -5.50 -5.90 26.07
CA ALA A 723 -5.82 -5.37 27.41
C ALA A 723 -6.63 -6.33 28.27
N ALA A 724 -7.34 -7.28 27.63
CA ALA A 724 -8.38 -8.09 28.26
C ALA A 724 -8.20 -9.59 27.98
N ALA A 725 -8.69 -10.42 28.88
CA ALA A 725 -8.85 -11.86 28.70
C ALA A 725 -10.22 -12.35 29.18
N HIS A 726 -10.73 -13.40 28.54
CA HIS A 726 -11.93 -14.14 28.92
C HIS A 726 -11.52 -15.54 29.37
N LEU A 727 -12.09 -16.03 30.47
CA LEU A 727 -11.80 -17.35 31.01
C LEU A 727 -13.08 -18.18 31.11
N ARG A 728 -13.09 -19.32 30.43
CA ARG A 728 -14.12 -20.36 30.57
C ARG A 728 -13.54 -21.53 31.36
N LEU A 729 -14.25 -21.95 32.40
CA LEU A 729 -13.90 -23.14 33.18
C LEU A 729 -14.89 -24.26 32.90
N ARG A 730 -14.40 -25.51 32.85
CA ARG A 730 -15.26 -26.71 32.71
C ARG A 730 -15.49 -27.47 34.01
N ARG A 731 -14.85 -27.03 35.11
CA ARG A 731 -15.11 -27.50 36.47
C ARG A 731 -15.19 -26.31 37.42
N ALA A 732 -16.04 -26.42 38.43
CA ALA A 732 -16.23 -25.38 39.44
C ALA A 732 -14.92 -25.10 40.21
N PRO A 733 -14.49 -23.83 40.31
CA PRO A 733 -13.32 -23.43 41.10
C PRO A 733 -13.68 -23.26 42.58
N GLU A 734 -12.68 -23.41 43.47
CA GLU A 734 -12.87 -23.15 44.90
C GLU A 734 -12.87 -21.65 45.24
N SER A 735 -12.03 -20.84 44.56
CA SER A 735 -11.99 -19.38 44.69
C SER A 735 -11.40 -18.73 43.43
N LEU A 736 -11.88 -17.54 43.07
CA LEU A 736 -11.43 -16.76 41.91
C LEU A 736 -10.89 -15.37 42.29
N GLU A 737 -10.88 -15.03 43.58
CA GLU A 737 -10.51 -13.71 44.09
C GLU A 737 -9.08 -13.28 43.71
N SER A 738 -8.17 -14.24 43.58
CA SER A 738 -6.77 -14.03 43.22
C SER A 738 -6.51 -13.90 41.71
N LEU A 739 -7.57 -13.95 40.88
CA LEU A 739 -7.42 -13.77 39.44
C LEU A 739 -6.90 -12.37 39.09
N PRO A 740 -5.98 -12.26 38.11
CA PRO A 740 -5.53 -10.96 37.61
C PRO A 740 -6.66 -10.07 37.08
N ARG A 741 -6.55 -8.76 37.28
CA ARG A 741 -7.56 -7.76 36.87
C ARG A 741 -7.80 -7.65 35.36
N TYR A 742 -6.96 -8.26 34.53
CA TYR A 742 -7.16 -8.25 33.07
C TYR A 742 -8.24 -9.23 32.61
N PHE A 743 -8.77 -10.09 33.51
CA PHE A 743 -9.90 -10.95 33.20
C PHE A 743 -11.21 -10.15 33.29
N HIS A 744 -11.82 -9.86 32.15
CA HIS A 744 -13.06 -9.08 32.08
C HIS A 744 -14.32 -9.95 32.06
N LEU A 745 -14.22 -11.18 31.56
CA LEU A 745 -15.34 -12.12 31.47
C LEU A 745 -14.93 -13.49 32.02
N LEU A 746 -15.74 -14.03 32.93
CA LEU A 746 -15.60 -15.36 33.51
C LEU A 746 -16.84 -16.19 33.17
N ASN A 747 -16.67 -17.24 32.36
CA ASN A 747 -17.75 -18.14 32.00
C ASN A 747 -17.74 -19.39 32.89
N LEU A 748 -18.73 -19.46 33.79
CA LEU A 748 -18.97 -20.52 34.77
C LEU A 748 -20.33 -21.20 34.54
N THR A 749 -20.81 -21.19 33.29
CA THR A 749 -22.11 -21.74 32.89
C THR A 749 -22.13 -23.26 33.04
N ALA A 750 -23.23 -23.83 33.54
CA ALA A 750 -23.43 -25.29 33.59
C ALA A 750 -22.37 -26.08 34.40
N LEU A 751 -21.91 -25.52 35.53
CA LEU A 751 -20.90 -26.14 36.39
C LEU A 751 -21.44 -26.74 37.70
N ASN A 752 -22.77 -26.77 37.85
CA ASN A 752 -23.46 -27.28 39.04
C ASN A 752 -23.05 -26.53 40.34
N ILE A 753 -22.76 -25.22 40.21
CA ILE A 753 -22.35 -24.36 41.32
C ILE A 753 -23.56 -24.09 42.24
N THR A 754 -23.41 -24.32 43.54
CA THR A 754 -24.47 -24.10 44.55
C THR A 754 -24.33 -22.77 45.28
N GLU A 755 -23.12 -22.24 45.38
CA GLU A 755 -22.81 -20.94 46.00
C GLU A 755 -21.88 -20.15 45.08
N VAL A 756 -22.10 -18.84 44.95
CA VAL A 756 -21.26 -17.97 44.12
C VAL A 756 -19.84 -17.93 44.70
N PRO A 757 -18.80 -18.37 43.96
CA PRO A 757 -17.42 -18.36 44.45
C PRO A 757 -16.95 -16.92 44.68
N PRO A 758 -15.99 -16.67 45.60
CA PRO A 758 -15.40 -15.34 45.77
C PRO A 758 -14.84 -14.81 44.44
N LEU A 759 -15.35 -13.65 44.00
CA LEU A 759 -15.06 -13.05 42.70
C LEU A 759 -14.05 -11.89 42.83
N PRO A 760 -13.17 -11.69 41.83
CA PRO A 760 -12.40 -10.46 41.71
C PRO A 760 -13.32 -9.26 41.41
N PRO A 761 -12.90 -8.01 41.68
CA PRO A 761 -13.71 -6.82 41.39
C PRO A 761 -13.66 -6.44 39.90
N ALA A 762 -14.75 -5.84 39.39
CA ALA A 762 -14.89 -5.29 38.04
C ALA A 762 -14.90 -6.33 36.90
N VAL A 763 -15.59 -7.46 37.11
CA VAL A 763 -15.65 -8.58 36.17
C VAL A 763 -17.09 -8.95 35.80
N GLU A 764 -17.31 -9.34 34.55
CA GLU A 764 -18.55 -9.97 34.06
C GLU A 764 -18.48 -11.48 34.31
N VAL A 765 -19.49 -12.07 34.93
CA VAL A 765 -19.50 -13.51 35.28
C VAL A 765 -20.79 -14.17 34.78
N ASP A 766 -20.64 -15.16 33.92
CA ASP A 766 -21.74 -16.01 33.47
C ASP A 766 -21.94 -17.18 34.42
N LEU A 767 -23.02 -17.15 35.20
CA LEU A 767 -23.44 -18.21 36.12
C LEU A 767 -24.74 -18.90 35.65
N ILE A 768 -25.06 -18.81 34.36
CA ILE A 768 -26.26 -19.41 33.76
C ILE A 768 -26.26 -20.93 33.99
N ASP A 769 -27.44 -21.52 34.20
CA ASP A 769 -27.64 -22.98 34.30
C ASP A 769 -26.83 -23.63 35.44
N ASN A 770 -26.89 -23.06 36.63
CA ASN A 770 -26.27 -23.62 37.84
C ASN A 770 -27.34 -23.97 38.89
N GLN A 771 -26.90 -24.35 40.10
CA GLN A 771 -27.79 -24.74 41.20
C GLN A 771 -27.84 -23.67 42.30
N LEU A 772 -27.72 -22.39 41.93
CA LEU A 772 -27.75 -21.29 42.89
C LEU A 772 -29.16 -21.11 43.45
N THR A 773 -29.29 -21.26 44.77
CA THR A 773 -30.54 -20.96 45.49
C THR A 773 -30.57 -19.54 46.03
N ARG A 774 -29.41 -18.93 46.26
CA ARG A 774 -29.27 -17.54 46.69
C ARG A 774 -28.05 -16.90 46.03
N VAL A 775 -28.08 -15.58 45.86
CA VAL A 775 -26.95 -14.80 45.33
C VAL A 775 -26.60 -13.71 46.32
N PRO A 776 -25.39 -13.72 46.92
CA PRO A 776 -24.97 -12.70 47.86
C PRO A 776 -24.87 -11.34 47.18
N ILE A 777 -25.33 -10.28 47.86
CA ILE A 777 -25.30 -8.92 47.30
C ILE A 777 -23.87 -8.45 47.05
N GLU A 778 -22.90 -8.95 47.83
CA GLU A 778 -21.48 -8.65 47.68
C GLU A 778 -20.98 -8.99 46.27
N ALA A 779 -21.47 -10.09 45.68
CA ALA A 779 -21.11 -10.51 44.34
C ALA A 779 -21.58 -9.54 43.24
N LEU A 780 -22.53 -8.64 43.51
CA LEU A 780 -23.05 -7.65 42.56
C LEU A 780 -22.50 -6.24 42.76
N THR A 781 -21.82 -5.97 43.88
CA THR A 781 -21.35 -4.62 44.23
C THR A 781 -20.42 -4.01 43.19
N ASN A 782 -19.53 -4.82 42.62
CA ASN A 782 -18.52 -4.39 41.64
C ASN A 782 -18.48 -5.26 40.38
N ASN A 783 -19.41 -6.20 40.23
CA ASN A 783 -19.40 -7.16 39.12
C ASN A 783 -20.75 -7.17 38.42
N THR A 784 -20.75 -7.67 37.19
CA THR A 784 -21.98 -7.90 36.41
C THR A 784 -22.18 -9.40 36.25
N LEU A 785 -23.39 -9.89 36.48
CA LEU A 785 -23.68 -11.33 36.50
C LEU A 785 -24.72 -11.70 35.42
N ARG A 786 -24.62 -12.93 34.90
CA ARG A 786 -25.73 -13.62 34.24
C ARG A 786 -26.22 -14.77 35.11
N LEU A 787 -27.52 -14.80 35.44
CA LEU A 787 -28.09 -15.68 36.48
C LEU A 787 -29.26 -16.54 35.99
N ALA A 788 -29.64 -16.48 34.71
CA ALA A 788 -30.74 -17.26 34.16
C ALA A 788 -30.56 -18.77 34.40
N LEU A 789 -31.67 -19.50 34.42
CA LEU A 789 -31.68 -20.96 34.64
C LEU A 789 -31.06 -21.42 35.98
N ASN A 790 -31.19 -20.63 37.04
CA ASN A 790 -30.85 -21.03 38.42
C ASN A 790 -32.10 -21.20 39.28
N PRO A 791 -32.16 -22.20 40.19
CA PRO A 791 -33.31 -22.44 41.07
C PRO A 791 -33.33 -21.48 42.27
N LEU A 792 -33.41 -20.16 42.03
CA LEU A 792 -33.37 -19.15 43.09
C LEU A 792 -34.56 -19.29 44.05
N ALA A 793 -34.29 -19.31 45.35
CA ALA A 793 -35.32 -19.37 46.39
C ALA A 793 -35.93 -17.98 46.60
N CYS A 794 -37.24 -17.87 46.35
CA CYS A 794 -38.00 -16.63 46.54
C CYS A 794 -39.09 -16.86 47.60
N ASP A 795 -38.67 -17.09 48.84
CA ASP A 795 -39.52 -17.30 50.01
C ASP A 795 -39.24 -16.23 51.10
N CYS A 796 -39.95 -16.28 52.23
CA CYS A 796 -39.73 -15.32 53.33
C CYS A 796 -38.30 -15.37 53.90
N GLY A 797 -37.59 -16.50 53.78
CA GLY A 797 -36.21 -16.64 54.23
C GLY A 797 -35.22 -15.84 53.38
N HIS A 798 -35.54 -15.64 52.10
CA HIS A 798 -34.68 -15.00 51.10
C HIS A 798 -35.23 -13.67 50.57
N ALA A 799 -36.29 -13.12 51.19
CA ALA A 799 -36.93 -11.88 50.75
C ALA A 799 -35.96 -10.68 50.68
N VAL A 800 -34.94 -10.65 51.56
CA VAL A 800 -33.89 -9.62 51.54
C VAL A 800 -32.98 -9.75 50.32
N ASP A 801 -32.59 -10.98 49.97
CA ASP A 801 -31.75 -11.29 48.81
C ASP A 801 -32.50 -11.01 47.50
N VAL A 802 -33.78 -11.40 47.41
CA VAL A 802 -34.65 -11.08 46.26
C VAL A 802 -34.79 -9.56 46.10
N ALA A 803 -35.06 -8.82 47.19
CA ALA A 803 -35.14 -7.36 47.15
C ALA A 803 -33.80 -6.71 46.77
N ALA A 804 -32.67 -7.32 47.14
CA ALA A 804 -31.34 -6.88 46.74
C ALA A 804 -31.09 -7.09 45.24
N LEU A 805 -31.45 -8.27 44.71
CA LEU A 805 -31.32 -8.58 43.27
C LEU A 805 -32.21 -7.69 42.40
N GLN A 806 -33.44 -7.41 42.83
CA GLN A 806 -34.34 -6.47 42.14
C GLN A 806 -33.76 -5.04 42.10
N ARG A 807 -33.14 -4.58 43.20
CA ARG A 807 -32.45 -3.27 43.27
C ARG A 807 -31.18 -3.23 42.42
N ALA A 808 -30.46 -4.32 42.33
CA ALA A 808 -29.23 -4.46 41.54
C ALA A 808 -29.50 -4.96 40.10
N SER A 809 -30.71 -4.77 39.57
CA SER A 809 -31.12 -5.27 38.24
C SER A 809 -30.24 -4.77 37.09
N SER A 810 -29.62 -3.59 37.20
CA SER A 810 -28.66 -3.08 36.20
C SER A 810 -27.37 -3.90 36.11
N ASN A 811 -27.03 -4.63 37.18
CA ASN A 811 -25.82 -5.43 37.28
C ASN A 811 -26.08 -6.89 36.88
N ILE A 812 -27.32 -7.22 36.49
CA ILE A 812 -27.72 -8.55 36.01
C ILE A 812 -28.09 -8.44 34.53
N LEU A 813 -27.23 -8.93 33.64
CA LEU A 813 -27.38 -8.70 32.20
C LEU A 813 -28.58 -9.42 31.58
N ASP A 814 -28.98 -10.54 32.17
CA ASP A 814 -30.10 -11.40 31.76
C ASP A 814 -31.29 -11.31 32.74
N TYR A 815 -31.44 -10.18 33.45
CA TYR A 815 -32.45 -9.97 34.49
C TYR A 815 -33.89 -10.36 34.09
N GLY A 816 -34.24 -10.19 32.81
CA GLY A 816 -35.55 -10.55 32.28
C GLY A 816 -35.87 -12.04 32.29
N ASP A 817 -34.84 -12.89 32.23
CA ASP A 817 -34.96 -14.35 32.13
C ASP A 817 -34.71 -15.05 33.47
N VAL A 818 -34.39 -14.28 34.53
CA VAL A 818 -34.19 -14.81 35.88
C VAL A 818 -35.54 -15.16 36.52
N THR A 819 -35.69 -16.43 36.87
CA THR A 819 -36.90 -16.99 37.49
C THR A 819 -36.61 -17.51 38.89
N CYS A 820 -37.63 -17.47 39.74
CA CYS A 820 -37.64 -18.13 41.03
C CYS A 820 -37.89 -19.64 40.84
N SER A 821 -37.49 -20.45 41.82
CA SER A 821 -37.79 -21.89 41.89
C SER A 821 -39.29 -22.22 41.85
N SER A 822 -40.15 -21.25 42.17
CA SER A 822 -41.61 -21.33 42.01
C SER A 822 -42.10 -21.19 40.56
N GLY A 823 -41.22 -20.80 39.62
CA GLY A 823 -41.52 -20.55 38.21
C GLY A 823 -41.91 -19.11 37.88
N GLU A 824 -42.03 -18.23 38.89
CA GLU A 824 -42.31 -16.81 38.68
C GLU A 824 -41.05 -16.04 38.25
N THR A 825 -41.20 -15.01 37.41
CA THR A 825 -40.06 -14.16 37.05
C THR A 825 -39.67 -13.29 38.23
N LEU A 826 -38.36 -13.10 38.47
CA LEU A 826 -37.86 -12.34 39.61
C LEU A 826 -38.41 -10.91 39.65
N ARG A 827 -38.71 -10.32 38.47
CA ARG A 827 -39.31 -8.98 38.33
C ARG A 827 -40.77 -8.92 38.80
N SER A 828 -41.48 -10.04 38.78
CA SER A 828 -42.91 -10.12 39.10
C SER A 828 -43.23 -10.44 40.57
N VAL A 829 -42.22 -10.87 41.35
CA VAL A 829 -42.41 -11.25 42.76
C VAL A 829 -42.48 -10.02 43.66
N ALA A 830 -43.58 -9.86 44.39
CA ALA A 830 -43.75 -8.78 45.37
C ALA A 830 -43.15 -9.16 46.73
N THR A 831 -42.03 -8.51 47.09
CA THR A 831 -41.25 -8.82 48.30
C THR A 831 -42.02 -8.61 49.62
N GLU A 832 -43.02 -7.72 49.62
CA GLU A 832 -43.89 -7.43 50.78
C GLU A 832 -44.85 -8.60 51.09
N THR A 833 -45.25 -9.37 50.07
CA THR A 833 -46.20 -10.50 50.23
C THR A 833 -45.54 -11.80 50.67
N LEU A 834 -44.21 -11.91 50.59
CA LEU A 834 -43.47 -13.13 50.91
C LEU A 834 -43.58 -13.52 52.40
N CYS A 835 -43.85 -12.58 53.32
CA CYS A 835 -43.79 -12.79 54.77
C CYS A 835 -45.12 -12.58 55.54
N GLU A 836 -46.25 -12.32 54.88
CA GLU A 836 -47.53 -11.99 55.54
C GLU A 836 -48.03 -13.08 56.53
N ALA A 837 -47.65 -14.34 56.33
CA ALA A 837 -48.06 -15.45 57.21
C ALA A 837 -47.44 -15.39 58.63
N ARG A 838 -46.30 -14.71 58.81
CA ARG A 838 -45.59 -14.65 60.11
C ARG A 838 -46.12 -13.53 61.01
N ASP A 839 -46.52 -12.40 60.43
CA ASP A 839 -46.97 -11.22 61.17
C ASP A 839 -48.39 -11.40 61.74
N ALA A 840 -49.26 -12.18 61.07
CA ALA A 840 -50.59 -12.52 61.57
C ALA A 840 -50.54 -13.36 62.86
N ALA A 841 -49.52 -14.19 63.05
CA ALA A 841 -49.36 -15.04 64.24
C ALA A 841 -48.88 -14.26 65.48
N VAL A 842 -48.05 -13.23 65.30
CA VAL A 842 -47.48 -12.41 66.39
C VAL A 842 -48.53 -11.51 67.04
N LEU A 843 -49.48 -10.99 66.24
CA LEU A 843 -50.58 -10.16 66.75
C LEU A 843 -51.58 -10.95 67.62
N GLY A 844 -51.82 -12.22 67.31
CA GLY A 844 -52.71 -13.09 68.08
C GLY A 844 -52.19 -13.44 69.49
N VAL A 845 -50.88 -13.67 69.62
CA VAL A 845 -50.25 -14.02 70.92
C VAL A 845 -50.16 -12.80 71.84
N SER A 846 -49.92 -11.62 71.28
CA SER A 846 -49.79 -10.36 72.03
C SER A 846 -51.11 -9.94 72.71
N PHE A 847 -52.26 -10.19 72.07
CA PHE A 847 -53.58 -9.89 72.63
C PHE A 847 -53.94 -10.79 73.82
N ALA A 848 -53.56 -12.08 73.77
CA ALA A 848 -53.81 -13.02 74.86
C ALA A 848 -53.00 -12.70 76.14
N ILE A 849 -51.75 -12.25 75.98
CA ILE A 849 -50.88 -11.85 77.10
C ILE A 849 -51.42 -10.59 77.80
N LEU A 850 -51.94 -9.62 77.04
CA LEU A 850 -52.49 -8.38 77.58
C LEU A 850 -53.68 -8.62 78.52
N VAL A 851 -54.56 -9.56 78.17
CA VAL A 851 -55.72 -9.93 79.01
C VAL A 851 -55.29 -10.55 80.35
N VAL A 852 -54.25 -11.37 80.35
CA VAL A 852 -53.72 -12.01 81.57
C VAL A 852 -53.06 -10.97 82.49
N VAL A 853 -52.31 -10.02 81.94
CA VAL A 853 -51.62 -8.96 82.70
C VAL A 853 -52.62 -8.02 83.39
N VAL A 854 -53.73 -7.67 82.75
CA VAL A 854 -54.77 -6.81 83.34
C VAL A 854 -55.45 -7.48 84.55
N VAL A 855 -55.70 -8.78 84.50
CA VAL A 855 -56.27 -9.55 85.62
C VAL A 855 -55.30 -9.59 86.81
N ILE A 856 -54.00 -9.76 86.56
CA ILE A 856 -52.95 -9.76 87.59
C ILE A 856 -52.81 -8.37 88.24
N ILE A 857 -52.90 -7.29 87.46
CA ILE A 857 -52.81 -5.91 87.96
C ILE A 857 -54.00 -5.56 88.87
N VAL A 858 -55.22 -6.00 88.55
CA VAL A 858 -56.41 -5.77 89.40
C VAL A 858 -56.31 -6.50 90.75
N VAL A 859 -55.69 -7.69 90.78
CA VAL A 859 -55.43 -8.46 92.01
C VAL A 859 -54.32 -7.82 92.85
N LEU A 860 -53.24 -7.34 92.22
CA LEU A 860 -52.12 -6.67 92.90
C LEU A 860 -52.50 -5.29 93.45
N LEU A 861 -53.34 -4.51 92.74
CA LEU A 861 -53.84 -3.22 93.20
C LEU A 861 -54.83 -3.32 94.37
N ARG A 862 -55.51 -4.46 94.55
CA ARG A 862 -56.32 -4.76 95.74
C ARG A 862 -55.47 -5.17 96.96
N ARG A 863 -54.30 -5.77 96.75
CA ARG A 863 -53.36 -6.19 97.81
C ARG A 863 -52.44 -5.05 98.29
N TYR A 864 -52.24 -4.02 97.48
CA TYR A 864 -51.32 -2.90 97.75
C TYR A 864 -51.95 -1.72 98.55
N ARG A 865 -53.26 -1.74 98.85
CA ARG A 865 -53.95 -0.61 99.52
C ARG A 865 -54.07 -0.74 101.04
N THR A 866 -53.56 -1.81 101.66
CA THR A 866 -53.74 -2.10 103.10
C THR A 866 -52.49 -2.12 103.97
N GLU A 867 -51.28 -1.99 103.44
CA GLU A 867 -50.06 -1.90 104.27
C GLU A 867 -49.07 -0.86 103.72
N CYS A 868 -48.48 -0.07 104.62
CA CYS A 868 -47.41 0.91 104.41
C CYS A 868 -47.79 2.34 104.01
N LEU A 869 -48.72 2.91 104.76
CA LEU A 869 -48.59 4.26 105.31
C LEU A 869 -47.53 4.19 106.43
N LEU A 870 -46.23 4.31 106.11
CA LEU A 870 -45.19 4.81 107.03
C LEU A 870 -43.80 4.86 106.34
N CYS A 871 -43.12 5.99 106.53
CA CYS A 871 -41.68 6.20 106.37
C CYS A 871 -41.12 6.41 104.96
N ALA A 872 -41.50 7.56 104.39
CA ALA A 872 -40.53 8.43 103.73
C ALA A 872 -39.69 9.17 104.81
N HIS A 873 -38.36 9.00 104.79
CA HIS A 873 -37.35 10.04 105.13
C HIS A 873 -35.92 9.45 105.23
N ARG A 874 -35.04 9.78 104.27
CA ARG A 874 -33.74 10.47 104.53
C ARG A 874 -32.97 10.78 103.23
N CYS A 875 -32.65 12.06 103.05
CA CYS A 875 -31.77 12.69 102.06
C CYS A 875 -30.33 12.09 102.07
N GLY A 876 -29.39 12.36 101.15
CA GLY A 876 -29.14 13.34 100.08
C GLY A 876 -27.71 13.05 99.55
N CYS A 877 -27.28 13.41 98.34
CA CYS A 877 -26.74 14.72 97.93
C CYS A 877 -26.43 14.74 96.40
N CYS A 878 -26.48 15.92 95.77
CA CYS A 878 -26.10 16.21 94.36
C CYS A 878 -24.69 16.90 94.28
N PRO A 879 -24.30 17.57 93.16
CA PRO A 879 -23.39 17.16 92.07
C PRO A 879 -22.13 18.09 91.97
N PRO A 880 -21.44 18.18 90.80
CA PRO A 880 -21.30 19.48 90.10
C PRO A 880 -21.44 19.35 88.56
N ASP A 881 -22.19 20.19 87.85
CA ASP A 881 -21.95 21.58 87.36
C ASP A 881 -21.00 21.65 86.14
N ASP A 882 -21.57 21.91 84.95
CA ASP A 882 -20.90 22.19 83.66
C ASP A 882 -20.80 23.71 83.45
N ASP A 883 -19.59 24.21 83.15
CA ASP A 883 -19.22 25.64 83.15
C ASP A 883 -18.70 26.09 81.76
N ASP A 884 -19.55 26.05 80.71
CA ASP A 884 -19.14 26.34 79.32
C ASP A 884 -20.04 27.37 78.58
N ASP A 885 -20.76 28.25 79.31
CA ASP A 885 -21.68 29.23 78.70
C ASP A 885 -21.00 30.50 78.11
N ASP A 886 -19.67 30.69 78.25
CA ASP A 886 -18.93 31.93 77.89
C ASP A 886 -17.96 31.86 76.68
N LYS A 887 -18.03 30.82 75.82
CA LYS A 887 -17.12 30.64 74.67
C LYS A 887 -17.59 31.39 73.39
N GLU A 888 -16.63 31.94 72.64
CA GLU A 888 -16.88 32.82 71.48
C GLU A 888 -17.35 32.05 70.24
N TYR A 889 -16.85 30.82 70.05
CA TYR A 889 -17.19 29.93 68.95
C TYR A 889 -17.72 28.58 69.45
N ASP A 890 -18.65 27.98 68.70
CA ASP A 890 -19.20 26.66 69.01
C ASP A 890 -18.24 25.54 68.58
N ALA A 891 -17.49 25.74 67.49
CA ALA A 891 -16.43 24.83 67.08
C ALA A 891 -15.28 25.55 66.34
N PHE A 892 -14.05 25.06 66.52
CA PHE A 892 -12.88 25.38 65.70
C PHE A 892 -12.59 24.23 64.74
N ILE A 893 -12.43 24.50 63.44
CA ILE A 893 -12.13 23.46 62.44
C ILE A 893 -10.65 23.55 62.02
N SER A 894 -9.92 22.45 62.26
CA SER A 894 -8.52 22.24 61.87
C SER A 894 -8.45 21.32 60.64
N PHE A 895 -7.75 21.75 59.59
CA PHE A 895 -7.64 21.04 58.32
C PHE A 895 -6.34 21.42 57.57
N ALA A 896 -5.92 20.60 56.60
CA ALA A 896 -4.76 20.95 55.77
C ALA A 896 -5.16 21.91 54.64
N HIS A 897 -4.24 22.80 54.24
CA HIS A 897 -4.49 23.78 53.17
C HIS A 897 -4.99 23.16 51.86
N LYS A 898 -4.60 21.91 51.55
CA LYS A 898 -5.06 21.18 50.35
C LYS A 898 -6.51 20.69 50.45
N ASP A 899 -7.07 20.63 51.65
CA ASP A 899 -8.45 20.20 51.94
C ASP A 899 -9.42 21.38 52.10
N LEU A 900 -8.96 22.60 51.80
CA LEU A 900 -9.71 23.85 51.95
C LEU A 900 -11.11 23.81 51.32
N LYS A 901 -11.24 23.21 50.12
CA LYS A 901 -12.54 23.10 49.45
C LYS A 901 -13.60 22.34 50.25
N PHE A 902 -13.20 21.27 50.96
CA PHE A 902 -14.13 20.52 51.80
C PHE A 902 -14.40 21.21 53.14
N ALA A 903 -13.38 21.87 53.71
CA ALA A 903 -13.55 22.69 54.91
C ALA A 903 -14.52 23.86 54.68
N GLU A 904 -14.43 24.55 53.53
CA GLU A 904 -15.37 25.62 53.14
C GLU A 904 -16.80 25.08 52.96
N GLU A 905 -16.96 23.90 52.36
CA GLU A 905 -18.26 23.23 52.24
C GLU A 905 -18.86 22.92 53.63
N MET A 906 -18.03 22.43 54.54
CA MET A 906 -18.42 22.11 55.92
C MET A 906 -18.82 23.35 56.72
N VAL A 907 -18.03 24.43 56.65
CA VAL A 907 -18.36 25.71 57.30
C VAL A 907 -19.69 26.24 56.78
N THR A 908 -19.88 26.27 55.45
CA THR A 908 -21.09 26.77 54.82
C THR A 908 -22.34 25.98 55.24
N LYS A 909 -22.25 24.64 55.30
CA LYS A 909 -23.38 23.78 55.70
C LYS A 909 -23.69 23.85 57.20
N LEU A 910 -22.68 24.00 58.05
CA LEU A 910 -22.86 24.10 59.51
C LEU A 910 -23.41 25.47 59.93
N GLU A 911 -23.02 26.55 59.23
CA GLU A 911 -23.55 27.91 59.44
C GLU A 911 -24.95 28.09 58.84
N ALA A 912 -25.27 27.43 57.71
CA ALA A 912 -26.59 27.48 57.06
C ALA A 912 -27.66 26.54 57.68
N SER A 913 -27.28 25.75 58.68
CA SER A 913 -28.19 24.84 59.42
C SER A 913 -29.20 25.63 60.26
N PRO A 914 -30.44 25.13 60.50
CA PRO A 914 -31.53 25.86 61.19
C PRO A 914 -31.25 26.32 62.64
N HIS A 915 -30.05 26.05 63.18
CA HIS A 915 -29.63 26.40 64.55
C HIS A 915 -28.35 27.28 64.60
N SER A 916 -27.86 27.79 63.47
CA SER A 916 -26.81 28.83 63.35
C SER A 916 -25.59 28.66 64.26
N LEU A 917 -24.72 27.67 63.97
CA LEU A 917 -23.48 27.44 64.73
C LEU A 917 -22.41 28.47 64.35
N ARG A 918 -21.67 29.02 65.33
CA ARG A 918 -20.55 29.93 65.09
C ARG A 918 -19.24 29.15 64.97
N ILE A 919 -18.65 29.16 63.78
CA ILE A 919 -17.46 28.35 63.45
C ILE A 919 -16.22 29.22 63.32
N CYS A 920 -15.10 28.79 63.94
CA CYS A 920 -13.79 29.43 63.81
C CYS A 920 -12.91 28.67 62.80
N VAL A 921 -12.30 29.38 61.85
CA VAL A 921 -11.34 28.83 60.87
C VAL A 921 -10.16 29.77 60.62
N HIS A 922 -8.98 29.18 60.43
CA HIS A 922 -7.70 29.91 60.41
C HIS A 922 -7.55 30.91 59.25
N TYR A 923 -8.24 30.73 58.11
CA TYR A 923 -8.14 31.65 56.97
C TYR A 923 -9.07 32.88 57.07
N ARG A 924 -10.07 32.83 57.97
CA ARG A 924 -11.08 33.89 58.14
C ARG A 924 -10.87 34.67 59.43
N ASP A 925 -10.53 33.98 60.53
CA ASP A 925 -10.68 34.51 61.88
C ASP A 925 -9.33 34.81 62.58
N TRP A 926 -8.19 34.62 61.89
CA TRP A 926 -6.86 34.92 62.43
C TRP A 926 -6.36 36.35 62.04
N PRO A 927 -5.94 37.18 63.00
CA PRO A 927 -5.35 38.49 62.74
C PRO A 927 -3.97 38.39 62.08
N LEU A 928 -3.74 39.18 61.03
CA LEU A 928 -2.48 39.19 60.28
C LEU A 928 -1.32 39.74 61.12
N GLY A 929 -0.21 38.99 61.20
CA GLY A 929 1.05 39.43 61.82
C GLY A 929 1.38 38.81 63.19
N ASP A 930 0.50 37.98 63.76
CA ASP A 930 0.71 37.30 65.03
C ASP A 930 1.34 35.89 64.88
N TRP A 931 1.94 35.36 65.96
CA TRP A 931 2.65 34.08 65.96
C TRP A 931 1.68 32.89 65.83
N ILE A 932 1.83 32.06 64.78
CA ILE A 932 0.89 30.98 64.41
C ILE A 932 0.59 29.98 65.56
N PRO A 933 1.58 29.43 66.31
CA PRO A 933 1.28 28.57 67.46
C PRO A 933 0.41 29.22 68.54
N ALA A 934 0.57 30.53 68.77
CA ALA A 934 -0.23 31.26 69.75
C ALA A 934 -1.67 31.48 69.27
N GLN A 935 -1.88 31.59 67.95
CA GLN A 935 -3.21 31.69 67.35
C GLN A 935 -3.97 30.36 67.39
N ILE A 936 -3.26 29.25 67.18
CA ILE A 936 -3.81 27.89 67.32
C ILE A 936 -4.32 27.66 68.74
N SER A 937 -3.47 27.91 69.74
CA SER A 937 -3.84 27.76 71.15
C SER A 937 -5.04 28.65 71.53
N ARG A 938 -5.04 29.91 71.09
CA ARG A 938 -6.15 30.86 71.30
C ARG A 938 -7.46 30.42 70.64
N SER A 939 -7.40 29.81 69.45
CA SER A 939 -8.58 29.35 68.70
C SER A 939 -9.22 28.12 69.34
N VAL A 940 -8.40 27.22 69.88
CA VAL A 940 -8.84 26.06 70.66
C VAL A 940 -9.45 26.50 71.99
N GLU A 941 -8.83 27.45 72.70
CA GLU A 941 -9.33 27.95 74.00
C GLU A 941 -10.67 28.70 73.90
N ARG A 942 -10.93 29.40 72.79
CA ARG A 942 -12.15 30.19 72.56
C ARG A 942 -13.30 29.40 71.96
N SER A 943 -13.07 28.14 71.62
CA SER A 943 -14.06 27.26 70.98
C SER A 943 -14.48 26.13 71.91
N ARG A 944 -15.77 25.77 71.89
CA ARG A 944 -16.29 24.69 72.76
C ARG A 944 -15.83 23.30 72.34
N ARG A 945 -15.70 23.09 71.03
CA ARG A 945 -15.28 21.83 70.40
C ARG A 945 -14.21 22.11 69.35
N THR A 946 -13.32 21.15 69.13
CA THR A 946 -12.35 21.21 68.03
C THR A 946 -12.64 20.07 67.06
N VAL A 947 -12.92 20.39 65.80
CA VAL A 947 -13.13 19.42 64.73
C VAL A 947 -11.85 19.30 63.92
N VAL A 948 -11.31 18.10 63.81
CA VAL A 948 -10.10 17.82 63.03
C VAL A 948 -10.48 17.02 61.79
N ILE A 949 -10.22 17.59 60.61
CA ILE A 949 -10.39 16.90 59.32
C ILE A 949 -9.10 16.15 59.03
N LEU A 950 -9.13 14.85 59.30
CA LEU A 950 -7.99 13.97 59.19
C LEU A 950 -7.99 13.31 57.79
N SER A 951 -7.03 13.71 56.97
CA SER A 951 -6.78 13.24 55.61
C SER A 951 -5.32 12.81 55.44
N LYS A 952 -4.98 12.18 54.30
CA LYS A 952 -3.57 11.89 53.97
C LYS A 952 -2.72 13.15 53.79
N HIS A 953 -3.36 14.30 53.52
CA HIS A 953 -2.70 15.61 53.41
C HIS A 953 -2.50 16.26 54.78
N PHE A 954 -3.42 16.05 55.72
CA PHE A 954 -3.30 16.48 57.12
C PHE A 954 -2.07 15.87 57.81
N LEU A 955 -1.83 14.57 57.61
CA LEU A 955 -0.63 13.90 58.15
C LEU A 955 0.70 14.44 57.61
N SER A 956 0.70 15.09 56.45
CA SER A 956 1.89 15.71 55.86
C SER A 956 2.11 17.17 56.28
N SER A 957 1.17 17.76 57.05
CA SER A 957 1.21 19.16 57.48
C SER A 957 1.79 19.30 58.90
N VAL A 958 2.91 20.00 59.02
CA VAL A 958 3.55 20.31 60.33
C VAL A 958 2.61 21.11 61.24
N TRP A 959 1.76 21.97 60.67
CA TRP A 959 0.78 22.78 61.41
C TRP A 959 -0.46 21.98 61.84
N GLY A 960 -0.94 21.03 61.02
CA GLY A 960 -2.09 20.19 61.38
C GLY A 960 -1.80 19.26 62.57
N LEU A 961 -0.58 18.69 62.62
CA LEU A 961 -0.12 17.90 63.76
C LEU A 961 0.05 18.72 65.04
N LEU A 962 0.43 20.00 64.94
CA LEU A 962 0.53 20.92 66.08
C LEU A 962 -0.87 21.30 66.63
N GLU A 963 -1.84 21.55 65.75
CA GLU A 963 -3.25 21.85 66.11
C GLU A 963 -3.93 20.68 66.84
N PHE A 964 -3.72 19.44 66.37
CA PHE A 964 -4.22 18.25 67.05
C PHE A 964 -3.58 18.09 68.44
N ARG A 965 -2.26 18.28 68.55
CA ARG A 965 -1.53 18.07 69.81
C ARG A 965 -1.95 19.05 70.91
N GLU A 966 -2.19 20.32 70.57
CA GLU A 966 -2.70 21.32 71.51
C GLU A 966 -4.14 21.02 71.96
N ALA A 967 -5.03 20.63 71.04
CA ALA A 967 -6.40 20.26 71.38
C ALA A 967 -6.47 18.97 72.23
N HIS A 968 -5.59 18.00 71.97
CA HIS A 968 -5.48 16.74 72.72
C HIS A 968 -4.94 16.95 74.14
N LEU A 969 -3.87 17.74 74.31
CA LEU A 969 -3.31 18.10 75.62
C LEU A 969 -4.34 18.85 76.50
N ARG A 970 -5.16 19.72 75.90
CA ARG A 970 -6.21 20.45 76.60
C ARG A 970 -7.34 19.53 77.09
N ALA A 971 -7.80 18.61 76.24
CA ALA A 971 -8.84 17.62 76.59
C ALA A 971 -8.41 16.70 77.76
N LEU A 972 -7.13 16.36 77.83
CA LEU A 972 -6.55 15.63 78.96
C LEU A 972 -6.47 16.48 80.25
N SER A 973 -6.18 17.78 80.13
CA SER A 973 -6.09 18.69 81.29
C SER A 973 -7.44 19.06 81.91
N GLU A 974 -8.51 19.07 81.11
CA GLU A 974 -9.87 19.49 81.53
C GLU A 974 -10.83 18.30 81.76
N GLY A 975 -10.40 17.05 81.51
CA GLY A 975 -11.15 15.84 81.86
C GLY A 975 -12.36 15.50 80.98
N HIS A 976 -12.54 16.20 79.84
CA HIS A 976 -13.66 16.00 78.92
C HIS A 976 -13.20 15.85 77.46
N ALA A 977 -13.80 14.92 76.71
CA ALA A 977 -13.48 14.69 75.29
C ALA A 977 -14.03 15.82 74.40
N ARG A 978 -13.19 16.82 74.09
CA ARG A 978 -13.56 18.03 73.32
C ARG A 978 -13.23 17.99 71.82
N VAL A 979 -12.57 16.92 71.35
CA VAL A 979 -12.11 16.77 69.95
C VAL A 979 -13.03 15.82 69.18
N VAL A 980 -13.46 16.25 67.99
CA VAL A 980 -14.26 15.45 67.04
C VAL A 980 -13.41 15.22 65.80
N ILE A 981 -13.17 13.96 65.45
CA ILE A 981 -12.37 13.62 64.26
C ILE A 981 -13.30 13.30 63.09
N VAL A 982 -13.02 13.91 61.95
CA VAL A 982 -13.66 13.62 60.66
C VAL A 982 -12.63 13.00 59.73
N LEU A 983 -12.81 11.74 59.33
CA LEU A 983 -11.97 11.08 58.33
C LEU A 983 -12.43 11.47 56.92
N LEU A 984 -11.53 12.07 56.17
CA LEU A 984 -11.75 12.44 54.77
C LEU A 984 -11.37 11.32 53.80
N ASP A 985 -10.32 10.58 54.16
CA ASP A 985 -9.78 9.44 53.43
C ASP A 985 -9.53 8.28 54.42
N ASP A 986 -9.20 7.08 53.92
CA ASP A 986 -8.71 6.01 54.79
C ASP A 986 -7.24 6.28 55.19
N VAL A 987 -7.08 6.77 56.42
CA VAL A 987 -5.80 7.19 57.02
C VAL A 987 -5.23 6.11 57.97
N MET A 988 -6.00 5.05 58.28
CA MET A 988 -5.62 4.04 59.29
C MET A 988 -4.45 3.15 58.84
N SER A 989 -4.22 3.03 57.54
CA SER A 989 -3.13 2.25 56.94
C SER A 989 -1.91 3.11 56.53
N ASP A 990 -1.87 4.40 56.87
CA ASP A 990 -0.77 5.31 56.48
C ASP A 990 0.38 5.26 57.50
N GLU A 991 1.60 4.93 57.05
CA GLU A 991 2.79 4.80 57.90
C GLU A 991 3.19 6.11 58.60
N ARG A 992 2.69 7.26 58.15
CA ARG A 992 2.97 8.57 58.75
C ARG A 992 2.08 8.92 59.96
N LEU A 993 1.10 8.07 60.28
CA LEU A 993 0.26 8.23 61.46
C LEU A 993 1.08 7.91 62.73
N ASN A 994 1.26 8.91 63.61
CA ASN A 994 2.02 8.72 64.85
C ASN A 994 1.26 7.86 65.88
N ASP A 995 1.98 7.28 66.84
CA ASP A 995 1.40 6.35 67.83
C ASP A 995 0.37 7.02 68.75
N GLU A 996 0.47 8.34 68.96
CA GLU A 996 -0.46 9.14 69.78
C GLU A 996 -1.84 9.31 69.10
N LEU A 997 -1.88 9.63 67.80
CA LEU A 997 -3.13 9.65 67.02
C LEU A 997 -3.72 8.26 66.86
N ARG A 998 -2.89 7.24 66.65
CA ARG A 998 -3.34 5.84 66.49
C ARG A 998 -4.02 5.35 67.78
N ALA A 999 -3.45 5.65 68.94
CA ALA A 999 -4.06 5.38 70.24
C ALA A 999 -5.37 6.16 70.43
N TYR A 1000 -5.43 7.44 70.03
CA TYR A 1000 -6.63 8.25 70.13
C TYR A 1000 -7.79 7.74 69.24
N LEU A 1001 -7.50 7.35 67.99
CA LEU A 1001 -8.46 6.79 67.03
C LEU A 1001 -8.97 5.41 67.45
N SER A 1002 -8.13 4.61 68.12
CA SER A 1002 -8.53 3.29 68.65
C SER A 1002 -9.44 3.35 69.88
N THR A 1003 -9.46 4.49 70.58
CA THR A 1003 -10.17 4.67 71.86
C THR A 1003 -11.36 5.62 71.78
N ASN A 1004 -11.50 6.41 70.70
CA ASN A 1004 -12.57 7.39 70.52
C ASN A 1004 -13.28 7.23 69.17
N THR A 1005 -14.57 7.53 69.15
CA THR A 1005 -15.41 7.49 67.95
C THR A 1005 -15.12 8.67 67.02
N TYR A 1006 -14.88 8.39 65.73
CA TYR A 1006 -14.70 9.37 64.66
C TYR A 1006 -15.85 9.29 63.64
N LEU A 1007 -16.01 10.32 62.81
CA LEU A 1007 -17.03 10.39 61.75
C LEU A 1007 -16.36 10.24 60.39
N HIS A 1008 -16.84 9.31 59.56
CA HIS A 1008 -16.38 9.19 58.18
C HIS A 1008 -17.20 10.11 57.28
N ARG A 1009 -16.56 10.85 56.36
CA ARG A 1009 -17.26 11.73 55.42
C ARG A 1009 -18.36 11.02 54.63
N ASP A 1010 -18.12 9.78 54.24
CA ASP A 1010 -19.03 8.98 53.40
C ASP A 1010 -20.19 8.33 54.19
N ASP A 1011 -20.33 8.62 55.49
CA ASP A 1011 -21.47 8.16 56.28
C ASP A 1011 -22.78 8.82 55.75
N PRO A 1012 -23.82 8.05 55.41
CA PRO A 1012 -25.09 8.60 54.88
C PRO A 1012 -25.77 9.61 55.82
N TRP A 1013 -25.48 9.52 57.13
CA TRP A 1013 -25.98 10.42 58.16
C TRP A 1013 -24.91 11.40 58.68
N PHE A 1014 -23.79 11.52 57.97
CA PHE A 1014 -22.61 12.31 58.35
C PHE A 1014 -22.97 13.71 58.86
N TRP A 1015 -23.75 14.48 58.09
CA TRP A 1015 -24.12 15.84 58.45
C TRP A 1015 -25.05 15.92 59.68
N ALA A 1016 -25.93 14.94 59.86
CA ALA A 1016 -26.81 14.87 61.03
C ALA A 1016 -26.02 14.49 62.30
N LYS A 1017 -25.09 13.53 62.19
CA LYS A 1017 -24.21 13.08 63.28
C LYS A 1017 -23.19 14.15 63.67
N LEU A 1018 -22.60 14.85 62.69
CA LEU A 1018 -21.67 15.96 62.94
C LEU A 1018 -22.39 17.13 63.60
N ALA A 1019 -23.58 17.49 63.14
CA ALA A 1019 -24.38 18.53 63.78
C ALA A 1019 -24.79 18.15 65.21
N ASP A 1020 -25.14 16.88 65.48
CA ASP A 1020 -25.48 16.41 66.83
C ASP A 1020 -24.27 16.36 67.78
N ALA A 1021 -23.10 15.95 67.28
CA ALA A 1021 -21.84 15.96 68.04
C ALA A 1021 -21.39 17.38 68.45
N LEU A 1022 -21.84 18.41 67.71
CA LEU A 1022 -21.58 19.82 67.98
C LEU A 1022 -22.73 20.52 68.74
N ARG A 1023 -23.85 19.84 69.02
CA ARG A 1023 -25.05 20.42 69.64
C ARG A 1023 -25.04 20.34 71.18
N ARG A 1024 -25.77 21.28 71.79
CA ARG A 1024 -26.11 21.35 73.22
C ARG A 1024 -27.25 20.37 73.55
N ARG A 1025 -27.07 19.43 74.49
CA ARG A 1025 -28.21 18.75 75.13
C ARG A 1025 -28.92 19.74 76.06
N ARG A 1026 -30.03 20.34 75.60
CA ARG A 1026 -30.97 21.05 76.49
C ARG A 1026 -31.81 20.01 77.22
N GLY A 1027 -31.62 19.91 78.54
CA GLY A 1027 -32.50 19.13 79.42
C GLY A 1027 -33.94 19.64 79.36
N VAL A 1028 -34.87 18.72 79.14
CA VAL A 1028 -36.32 18.98 79.28
C VAL A 1028 -36.64 19.01 80.77
N ALA A 1029 -36.50 20.19 81.38
CA ALA A 1029 -37.16 20.53 82.64
C ALA A 1029 -37.26 22.06 82.79
N ALA A 1030 -38.10 22.68 81.95
CA ALA A 1030 -38.49 24.07 82.11
C ALA A 1030 -39.95 24.29 81.70
N ALA A 1031 -40.87 23.58 82.37
CA ALA A 1031 -42.17 24.14 82.68
C ALA A 1031 -42.40 23.89 84.17
N LEU A 1032 -42.66 24.98 84.92
CA LEU A 1032 -42.93 25.04 86.36
C LEU A 1032 -41.71 25.18 87.29
N ARG A 1033 -40.96 26.27 87.12
CA ARG A 1033 -40.42 27.01 88.27
C ARG A 1033 -41.39 28.12 88.65
N ARG A 1034 -42.18 27.94 89.71
CA ARG A 1034 -42.70 29.03 90.54
C ARG A 1034 -42.88 28.56 91.98
N LEU A 1035 -41.93 28.97 92.82
CA LEU A 1035 -42.07 29.54 94.19
C LEU A 1035 -40.85 29.15 95.06
N ALA A 1036 -40.10 30.19 95.46
CA ALA A 1036 -38.80 30.18 96.16
C ALA A 1036 -38.97 29.99 97.71
N PRO A 1037 -37.98 30.22 98.63
CA PRO A 1037 -36.55 30.60 98.51
C PRO A 1037 -35.51 30.04 99.56
N ARG A 1038 -34.20 30.25 99.25
CA ARG A 1038 -33.06 30.77 100.09
C ARG A 1038 -32.16 29.93 101.07
N ARG A 1039 -30.85 30.27 100.97
CA ARG A 1039 -29.67 30.25 101.91
C ARG A 1039 -28.84 28.94 102.08
N ALA A 1040 -27.52 28.91 102.31
CA ALA A 1040 -26.37 29.85 102.22
C ALA A 1040 -25.01 29.09 102.50
N ALA A 1041 -23.89 29.59 101.91
CA ALA A 1041 -22.47 29.65 102.37
C ALA A 1041 -21.61 28.40 102.72
N ALA A 1042 -20.41 28.28 102.08
CA ALA A 1042 -19.05 28.54 102.66
C ALA A 1042 -17.87 27.61 102.17
N ALA A 1043 -16.90 28.22 101.45
CA ALA A 1043 -15.40 28.23 101.55
C ALA A 1043 -14.46 26.98 101.74
N PRO A 1044 -13.15 27.06 101.32
CA PRO A 1044 -12.25 25.97 100.83
C PRO A 1044 -10.90 25.84 101.65
N PRO A 1045 -9.66 25.47 101.16
CA PRO A 1045 -9.05 24.53 100.16
C PRO A 1045 -7.96 23.58 100.84
N PRO A 1046 -6.90 22.95 100.22
CA PRO A 1046 -5.74 23.55 99.50
C PRO A 1046 -5.11 22.75 98.30
N ARG A 1047 -4.03 23.35 97.71
CA ARG A 1047 -3.30 23.14 96.42
C ARG A 1047 -2.08 22.17 96.46
N LEU A 1048 -1.54 21.78 95.28
CA LEU A 1048 -0.10 21.64 94.91
C LEU A 1048 0.02 21.19 93.42
N HIS A 1049 1.02 21.47 92.57
CA HIS A 1049 2.01 22.53 92.33
C HIS A 1049 2.65 22.25 90.94
N VAL A 1050 3.03 23.29 90.18
CA VAL A 1050 3.66 23.23 88.85
C VAL A 1050 5.17 23.46 89.01
N ASP A 1051 6.01 22.76 88.23
CA ASP A 1051 7.20 23.27 87.52
C ASP A 1051 8.31 22.21 87.34
N LYS A 1052 8.63 21.91 86.07
CA LYS A 1052 10.02 21.91 85.58
C LYS A 1052 10.10 21.74 84.05
N LEU A 1053 10.70 22.76 83.42
CA LEU A 1053 11.55 22.70 82.22
C LEU A 1053 10.91 22.82 80.82
N LEU A 1054 10.49 24.04 80.51
CA LEU A 1054 10.86 24.71 79.25
C LEU A 1054 12.38 25.01 79.26
N ARG A 1055 13.12 24.56 78.23
CA ARG A 1055 14.27 25.23 77.57
C ARG A 1055 15.20 24.22 76.86
N SER A 1056 15.03 24.03 75.56
CA SER A 1056 16.03 24.37 74.54
C SER A 1056 15.50 23.92 73.18
N ALA A 1057 15.45 24.89 72.28
CA ALA A 1057 14.82 24.83 70.98
C ALA A 1057 15.87 24.52 69.90
N LEU A 1058 15.38 23.95 68.79
CA LEU A 1058 15.83 24.20 67.41
C LEU A 1058 17.35 24.22 67.15
N ASP A 1059 17.86 23.16 66.54
CA ASP A 1059 18.90 23.26 65.50
C ASP A 1059 18.74 22.11 64.50
N ALA A 1060 18.15 22.42 63.34
CA ALA A 1060 18.10 21.54 62.18
C ALA A 1060 19.07 22.09 61.11
N LYS A 1061 19.99 21.26 60.63
CA LYS A 1061 20.83 21.59 59.45
C LYS A 1061 20.32 20.87 58.21
N LEU A 1062 19.97 21.68 57.21
CA LEU A 1062 19.59 21.28 55.85
C LEU A 1062 20.84 21.17 54.97
N SER A 1063 20.89 20.17 54.10
CA SER A 1063 21.80 20.18 52.95
C SER A 1063 21.31 21.17 51.88
N GLN A 1064 22.18 21.53 50.94
CA GLN A 1064 21.87 22.48 49.86
C GLN A 1064 20.73 22.03 48.92
N ASP A 1065 20.28 20.76 49.00
CA ASP A 1065 19.12 20.25 48.26
C ASP A 1065 17.87 20.10 49.13
N GLY A 1066 17.86 20.66 50.33
CA GLY A 1066 16.65 20.76 51.16
C GLY A 1066 16.29 19.52 51.99
N HIS A 1067 17.23 18.60 52.21
CA HIS A 1067 17.05 17.48 53.15
C HIS A 1067 17.80 17.69 54.47
N ILE A 1068 17.19 17.32 55.61
CA ILE A 1068 17.83 17.31 56.93
C ILE A 1068 18.71 16.06 57.04
N VAL A 1069 20.00 16.22 57.37
CA VAL A 1069 20.98 15.11 57.43
C VAL A 1069 21.34 14.75 58.87
N ASN A 1070 20.88 13.54 59.25
CA ASN A 1070 21.39 12.52 60.19
C ASN A 1070 21.95 12.87 61.58
N ALA A 1071 21.48 12.11 62.58
CA ALA A 1071 22.35 11.17 63.30
C ALA A 1071 21.54 10.00 63.89
N ALA A 1072 21.99 8.78 63.57
CA ALA A 1072 21.52 7.52 64.11
C ALA A 1072 21.77 7.40 65.63
N PHE A 1073 20.98 6.58 66.34
CA PHE A 1073 21.48 5.41 67.09
C PHE A 1073 20.29 4.67 67.76
N THR A 1074 20.10 3.42 67.32
CA THR A 1074 19.74 2.20 68.10
C THR A 1074 18.53 2.17 69.04
N ALA A 1075 17.68 1.17 68.79
CA ALA A 1075 16.71 0.54 69.69
C ALA A 1075 17.35 0.05 71.03
N PRO A 1076 16.55 -0.33 72.06
CA PRO A 1076 15.89 -1.65 72.03
C PRO A 1076 14.48 -1.72 72.68
N SER A 1077 13.75 -2.78 72.30
CA SER A 1077 12.62 -3.46 73.01
C SER A 1077 11.39 -2.60 73.37
N LEU A 1078 10.16 -2.94 73.00
CA LEU A 1078 9.49 -4.24 72.81
C LEU A 1078 8.29 -4.02 71.88
#